data_AF-A3ZXD6-F1
#
_entry.id   AF-A3ZXD6-F1
#
_cell.length_a   1.000
_cell.length_b   1.000
_cell.length_c   1.000
_cell.angle_alpha   90.00
_cell.angle_beta   90.00
_cell.angle_gamma   90.00
#
_symmetry.space_group_name_H-M   'P 1'
#
loop_
_entity.id
_entity.type
_entity.pdbx_description
1 polymer ?
#
loop_
_entity_poly.entity_id
_entity_poly.type
_entity_poly.pdbx_seq_one_letter_code
_entity_poly.pdbx_strand_id
1 'polypeptide(L)'
;MKTVEDILGLLQSVHRQGSGWMACCPAHDDHTPSLSISEGDDGKVLMKCFAGCDFEKVVSALGLTIADLMPYSSHSAALQKSVIVATYDYQDEVGTMLFQVVRYQPKSFRQRQPDGKGGWKWSVKDVRSVPFHLPRLLTSQGDVVFFVEGEKDVIALEGIGCIATCNAGGASKWTAEHSVYLTHRDVVVLPDNDVPGGKHAETVAMSLQGIARTVKVVTLPGLGEKGDVSDWIAAGGTKEQLVNLADATRIWKLGSQAWPNIESLDYLQLPLFPVEVLPRGLQEFVEAESHATQTPSDLAAIMSLATCAAAIARKVRIEARPGFSEPTNLFVCVILDPGNRKSAVFADVIRPLKDLENELIEETTQTVAMLTSRRRQDEKRLQDLEKKGAHDVEARRDAEELAAELAQQPIPVAPRLIVEDATGEKLGMMLADQGGRIASFSAEGTVFDLMAGLYSKSGLPQMDVYLKGHNGDDLVTDRVGRETVRVTKPALTCAYTVQEIVLKAMSKNKAFRGRGLLGRFLYAIPESWIGHRQVACPPVPESVNDTYDQLIRRLFTIDGPVTLRLSREAAVAFESWEVEAEAMLADGGPLEGMHDWGAKLHGATLRLAGILHCVAGSPHEEVSICWVEAAITISRYLIPHAQTVFDSMTALSDPVTDGARYIVRWIEKNRLQEFSRRDAHQHGRRKFKKAEDIDAPLNELIGRGYIREQPINSESQSTPGRKPSRRYQVNPVLLQREAFASCPQYPQNAVSPPNLAHFEDSEDASLQTRALETGQVA
;
A
#
# COMPACT_ATOMS: atom_id res chain seq x y z
N MET A 1 32.22 -23.01 24.87
CA MET A 1 31.13 -22.24 25.49
C MET A 1 30.37 -23.19 26.39
N LYS A 2 30.29 -22.85 27.68
CA LYS A 2 29.32 -23.46 28.58
C LYS A 2 28.05 -22.61 28.52
N THR A 3 26.88 -23.22 28.43
CA THR A 3 25.63 -22.44 28.46
C THR A 3 25.45 -21.81 29.83
N VAL A 4 24.52 -20.85 29.96
CA VAL A 4 24.20 -20.28 31.27
C VAL A 4 23.78 -21.39 32.23
N GLU A 5 23.02 -22.39 31.77
CA GLU A 5 22.61 -23.56 32.55
C GLU A 5 23.79 -24.40 33.05
N ASP A 6 24.82 -24.62 32.22
CA ASP A 6 26.03 -25.35 32.61
C ASP A 6 26.80 -24.64 33.74
N ILE A 7 26.77 -23.30 33.74
CA ILE A 7 27.46 -22.48 34.73
C ILE A 7 26.66 -22.40 36.03
N LEU A 8 25.33 -22.33 35.95
CA LEU A 8 24.45 -22.41 37.11
C LEU A 8 24.61 -23.75 37.85
N GLY A 9 24.87 -24.85 37.13
CA GLY A 9 25.13 -26.16 37.72
C GLY A 9 26.42 -26.25 38.57
N LEU A 10 27.33 -25.28 38.45
CA LEU A 10 28.58 -25.20 39.21
C LEU A 10 28.45 -24.37 40.50
N LEU A 11 27.28 -23.78 40.74
CA LEU A 11 27.06 -22.79 41.79
C LEU A 11 26.07 -23.28 42.84
N GLN A 12 26.21 -22.76 44.06
CA GLN A 12 25.34 -23.09 45.18
C GLN A 12 24.29 -22.00 45.41
N SER A 13 23.12 -22.39 45.94
CA SER A 13 22.01 -21.48 46.29
C SER A 13 21.49 -20.64 45.12
N VAL A 14 21.45 -21.24 43.93
CA VAL A 14 20.97 -20.61 42.69
C VAL A 14 19.45 -20.39 42.76
N HIS A 15 19.02 -19.16 42.50
CA HIS A 15 17.61 -18.84 42.30
C HIS A 15 17.44 -17.76 41.23
N ARG A 16 16.27 -17.75 40.58
CA ARG A 16 15.97 -16.82 39.50
C ARG A 16 15.58 -15.45 40.04
N GLN A 17 16.12 -14.38 39.46
CA GLN A 17 15.80 -12.99 39.83
C GLN A 17 15.70 -12.14 38.56
N GLY A 18 14.47 -11.72 38.22
CA GLY A 18 14.20 -10.99 36.97
C GLY A 18 14.49 -11.85 35.72
N SER A 19 15.22 -11.28 34.75
CA SER A 19 15.69 -11.99 33.55
C SER A 19 16.99 -12.79 33.77
N GLY A 20 17.57 -12.78 34.98
CA GLY A 20 18.82 -13.48 35.30
C GLY A 20 18.73 -14.36 36.56
N TRP A 21 19.88 -14.69 37.13
CA TRP A 21 20.04 -15.58 38.28
C TRP A 21 20.96 -14.97 39.35
N MET A 22 20.70 -15.36 40.60
CA MET A 22 21.54 -15.06 41.75
C MET A 22 22.06 -16.35 42.37
N ALA A 23 23.33 -16.38 42.75
CA ALA A 23 23.99 -17.53 43.38
C ALA A 23 25.03 -17.10 44.43
N CYS A 24 25.47 -18.02 45.27
CA CYS A 24 26.63 -17.79 46.15
C CYS A 24 27.91 -17.68 45.32
N CYS A 25 28.71 -16.65 45.57
CA CYS A 25 29.98 -16.43 44.91
C CYS A 25 31.03 -17.45 45.41
N PRO A 26 31.69 -18.20 44.52
CA PRO A 26 32.69 -19.20 44.92
C PRO A 26 34.07 -18.59 45.22
N ALA A 27 34.28 -17.30 44.95
CA ALA A 27 35.56 -16.63 45.19
C ALA A 27 35.74 -16.15 46.64
N HIS A 28 34.73 -16.28 47.48
CA HIS A 28 34.78 -16.03 48.93
C HIS A 28 33.85 -16.99 49.67
N ASP A 29 33.93 -17.00 51.00
CA ASP A 29 33.04 -17.81 51.84
C ASP A 29 31.66 -17.15 51.90
N ASP A 30 30.79 -17.49 50.93
CA ASP A 30 29.53 -16.82 50.69
C ASP A 30 28.33 -17.64 51.19
N HIS A 31 27.66 -17.15 52.24
CA HIS A 31 26.47 -17.80 52.80
C HIS A 31 25.14 -17.19 52.30
N THR A 32 25.20 -16.06 51.58
CA THR A 32 24.04 -15.37 51.01
C THR A 32 24.29 -15.06 49.54
N PRO A 33 23.42 -15.45 48.59
CA PRO A 33 23.68 -15.27 47.17
C PRO A 33 24.06 -13.84 46.78
N SER A 34 25.32 -13.63 46.42
CA SER A 34 25.90 -12.31 46.08
C SER A 34 26.39 -12.19 44.64
N LEU A 35 26.36 -13.28 43.86
CA LEU A 35 26.79 -13.35 42.46
C LEU A 35 25.59 -13.30 41.52
N SER A 36 25.51 -12.26 40.70
CA SER A 36 24.52 -12.13 39.63
C SER A 36 25.05 -12.67 38.31
N ILE A 37 24.20 -13.40 37.60
CA ILE A 37 24.51 -14.08 36.34
C ILE A 37 23.38 -13.79 35.36
N SER A 38 23.73 -13.35 34.15
CA SER A 38 22.76 -13.06 33.08
C SER A 38 23.36 -13.31 31.70
N GLU A 39 22.53 -13.59 30.72
CA GLU A 39 22.94 -13.62 29.30
C GLU A 39 22.75 -12.23 28.68
N GLY A 40 23.77 -11.73 27.98
CA GLY A 40 23.66 -10.49 27.20
C GLY A 40 23.06 -10.74 25.81
N ASP A 41 22.56 -9.69 25.17
CA ASP A 41 21.94 -9.74 23.83
C ASP A 41 22.90 -10.24 22.72
N ASP A 42 24.21 -10.30 23.01
CA ASP A 42 25.26 -10.81 22.14
C ASP A 42 25.66 -12.27 22.44
N GLY A 43 24.92 -12.97 23.32
CA GLY A 43 25.15 -14.38 23.68
C GLY A 43 26.30 -14.60 24.68
N LYS A 44 26.80 -13.54 25.33
CA LYS A 44 27.82 -13.64 26.39
C LYS A 44 27.19 -13.89 27.75
N VAL A 45 27.86 -14.69 28.57
CA VAL A 45 27.49 -14.86 29.97
C VAL A 45 28.16 -13.77 30.81
N LEU A 46 27.35 -12.90 31.41
CA LEU A 46 27.78 -11.82 32.30
C LEU A 46 27.71 -12.30 33.75
N MET A 47 28.74 -12.02 34.54
CA MET A 47 28.80 -12.36 35.96
C MET A 47 29.30 -11.16 36.78
N LYS A 48 28.63 -10.88 37.91
CA LYS A 48 29.03 -9.79 38.82
C LYS A 48 28.80 -10.15 40.28
N CYS A 49 29.86 -10.12 41.08
CA CYS A 49 29.79 -10.28 42.52
C CYS A 49 29.55 -8.92 43.20
N PHE A 50 28.48 -8.79 43.98
CA PHE A 50 28.15 -7.58 44.73
C PHE A 50 28.88 -7.46 46.07
N ALA A 51 29.57 -8.52 46.53
CA ALA A 51 30.43 -8.50 47.70
C ALA A 51 31.86 -7.97 47.40
N GLY A 52 32.18 -7.69 46.13
CA GLY A 52 33.43 -7.02 45.73
C GLY A 52 34.54 -7.92 45.19
N CYS A 53 34.26 -9.17 44.82
CA CYS A 53 35.26 -10.04 44.19
C CYS A 53 35.59 -9.61 42.76
N ASP A 54 36.88 -9.70 42.41
CA ASP A 54 37.35 -9.48 41.04
C ASP A 54 36.77 -10.55 40.10
N PHE A 55 36.30 -10.13 38.92
CA PHE A 55 35.71 -11.00 37.91
C PHE A 55 36.59 -12.22 37.59
N GLU A 56 37.90 -12.01 37.36
CA GLU A 56 38.84 -13.10 37.06
C GLU A 56 38.96 -14.13 38.19
N LYS A 57 38.86 -13.70 39.46
CA LYS A 57 38.87 -14.61 40.61
C LYS A 57 37.62 -15.46 40.65
N VAL A 58 36.45 -14.88 40.33
CA VAL A 58 35.18 -15.63 40.28
C VAL A 58 35.21 -16.68 39.18
N VAL A 59 35.69 -16.32 37.99
CA VAL A 59 35.82 -17.24 36.85
C VAL A 59 36.81 -18.37 37.14
N SER A 60 37.96 -18.04 37.74
CA SER A 60 38.97 -19.03 38.15
C SER A 60 38.46 -19.96 39.27
N ALA A 61 37.73 -19.43 40.25
CA ALA A 61 37.15 -20.23 41.34
C ALA A 61 36.08 -21.23 40.84
N LEU A 62 35.42 -20.93 39.72
CA LEU A 62 34.51 -21.86 39.02
C LEU A 62 35.23 -22.89 38.14
N GLY A 63 36.56 -22.83 38.04
CA GLY A 63 37.34 -23.66 37.12
C GLY A 63 37.06 -23.34 35.66
N LEU A 64 36.61 -22.13 35.35
CA LEU A 64 36.31 -21.66 34.01
C LEU A 64 37.41 -20.74 33.49
N THR A 65 37.43 -20.53 32.18
CA THR A 65 38.24 -19.49 31.54
C THR A 65 37.33 -18.43 30.92
N ILE A 66 37.86 -17.23 30.66
CA ILE A 66 37.09 -16.15 29.99
C ILE A 66 36.52 -16.61 28.64
N ALA A 67 37.21 -17.51 27.94
CA ALA A 67 36.75 -18.09 26.68
C ALA A 67 35.49 -18.98 26.82
N ASP A 68 35.24 -19.54 28.02
CA ASP A 68 34.06 -20.36 28.27
C ASP A 68 32.77 -19.53 28.40
N LEU A 69 32.91 -18.23 28.73
CA LEU A 69 31.84 -17.26 28.92
C LEU A 69 31.47 -16.47 27.65
N MET A 70 32.26 -16.66 26.57
CA MET A 70 32.07 -15.98 25.29
C MET A 70 31.32 -16.90 24.31
N PRO A 71 30.42 -16.35 23.48
CA PRO A 71 29.78 -17.11 22.41
C PRO A 71 30.84 -17.60 21.43
N TYR A 72 30.64 -18.82 20.92
CA TYR A 72 31.52 -19.41 19.91
C TYR A 72 31.56 -18.50 18.68
N SER A 73 32.63 -17.72 18.52
CA SER A 73 33.02 -17.24 17.21
C SER A 73 33.37 -18.47 16.37
N SER A 74 32.83 -18.56 15.17
CA SER A 74 33.05 -19.64 14.21
C SER A 74 34.48 -19.63 13.68
N HIS A 75 35.48 -19.83 14.56
CA HIS A 75 36.91 -19.78 14.27
C HIS A 75 37.70 -20.78 15.14
N SER A 76 37.22 -22.01 15.31
CA SER A 76 38.04 -23.12 15.83
C SER A 76 37.88 -24.43 15.04
N ALA A 77 37.86 -24.33 13.71
CA ALA A 77 38.33 -25.42 12.85
C ALA A 77 39.86 -25.29 12.66
N ALA A 78 40.65 -25.59 13.69
CA ALA A 78 42.11 -25.58 13.57
C ALA A 78 42.77 -26.56 14.52
N LEU A 79 42.62 -27.85 14.25
CA LEU A 79 43.69 -28.85 14.48
C LEU A 79 43.74 -29.90 13.35
N GLN A 80 43.32 -29.53 12.14
CA GLN A 80 43.92 -30.11 10.93
C GLN A 80 45.12 -29.22 10.58
N LYS A 81 46.33 -29.81 10.49
CA LYS A 81 47.50 -29.09 9.98
C LYS A 81 47.14 -28.54 8.59
N SER A 82 47.14 -27.22 8.45
CA SER A 82 46.85 -26.58 7.17
C SER A 82 47.94 -26.95 6.17
N VAL A 83 47.58 -27.75 5.16
CA VAL A 83 48.51 -28.16 4.09
C VAL A 83 48.42 -27.14 2.97
N ILE A 84 49.57 -26.72 2.45
CA ILE A 84 49.63 -25.89 1.24
C ILE A 84 49.21 -26.75 0.05
N VAL A 85 48.14 -26.37 -0.63
CA VAL A 85 47.59 -27.09 -1.79
C VAL A 85 47.89 -26.41 -3.12
N ALA A 86 48.21 -25.11 -3.10
CA ALA A 86 48.70 -24.38 -4.27
C ALA A 86 49.51 -23.14 -3.86
N THR A 87 50.42 -22.73 -4.74
CA THR A 87 51.21 -21.50 -4.61
C THR A 87 51.19 -20.73 -5.92
N TYR A 88 51.01 -19.42 -5.85
CA TYR A 88 50.90 -18.52 -6.99
C TYR A 88 51.98 -17.44 -6.90
N ASP A 89 52.86 -17.39 -7.88
CA ASP A 89 54.04 -16.53 -7.89
C ASP A 89 53.74 -15.20 -8.57
N TYR A 90 53.93 -14.09 -7.85
CA TYR A 90 53.84 -12.74 -8.39
C TYR A 90 55.25 -12.25 -8.72
N GLN A 91 55.48 -11.99 -10.00
CA GLN A 91 56.80 -11.66 -10.56
C GLN A 91 56.82 -10.23 -11.11
N ASP A 92 58.00 -9.61 -11.11
CA ASP A 92 58.25 -8.34 -11.78
C ASP A 92 58.35 -8.51 -13.31
N GLU A 93 58.65 -7.42 -14.02
CA GLU A 93 58.71 -7.38 -15.48
C GLU A 93 59.80 -8.31 -16.09
N VAL A 94 60.82 -8.67 -15.32
CA VAL A 94 61.93 -9.52 -15.76
C VAL A 94 61.84 -10.95 -15.21
N GLY A 95 60.75 -11.27 -14.50
CA GLY A 95 60.48 -12.61 -13.94
C GLY A 95 61.02 -12.83 -12.53
N THR A 96 61.50 -11.79 -11.84
CA THR A 96 61.95 -11.89 -10.45
C THR A 96 60.75 -12.00 -9.52
N MET A 97 60.77 -12.96 -8.59
CA MET A 97 59.68 -13.14 -7.62
C MET A 97 59.62 -11.98 -6.61
N LEU A 98 58.48 -11.28 -6.57
CA LEU A 98 58.19 -10.24 -5.59
C LEU A 98 57.53 -10.81 -4.33
N PHE A 99 56.45 -11.58 -4.53
CA PHE A 99 55.74 -12.26 -3.45
C PHE A 99 54.98 -13.48 -3.99
N GLN A 100 54.46 -14.29 -3.09
CA GLN A 100 53.73 -15.52 -3.39
C GLN A 100 52.44 -15.58 -2.57
N VAL A 101 51.34 -15.92 -3.23
CA VAL A 101 50.06 -16.23 -2.60
C VAL A 101 49.98 -17.74 -2.40
N VAL A 102 49.63 -18.17 -1.19
CA VAL A 102 49.62 -19.56 -0.74
C VAL A 102 48.19 -19.95 -0.39
N ARG A 103 47.67 -20.98 -1.04
CA ARG A 103 46.34 -21.57 -0.76
C ARG A 103 46.50 -22.79 0.15
N TYR A 104 45.74 -22.83 1.24
CA TYR A 104 45.70 -23.93 2.21
C TYR A 104 44.43 -24.77 2.10
N GLN A 105 44.47 -25.97 2.66
CA GLN A 105 43.31 -26.79 3.00
C GLN A 105 43.25 -27.01 4.53
N PRO A 106 42.13 -26.70 5.21
CA PRO A 106 40.89 -26.08 4.71
C PRO A 106 41.10 -24.67 4.09
N LYS A 107 40.21 -24.29 3.15
CA LYS A 107 40.36 -23.14 2.22
C LYS A 107 40.69 -21.85 2.98
N SER A 108 41.95 -21.45 2.92
CA SER A 108 42.42 -20.14 3.38
C SER A 108 43.61 -19.68 2.53
N PHE A 109 43.85 -18.38 2.46
CA PHE A 109 44.92 -17.78 1.67
C PHE A 109 45.87 -16.98 2.57
N ARG A 110 47.17 -17.08 2.32
CA ARG A 110 48.20 -16.25 2.96
C ARG A 110 49.23 -15.78 1.94
N GLN A 111 49.88 -14.66 2.21
CA GLN A 111 50.86 -14.08 1.30
C GLN A 111 52.24 -14.02 1.99
N ARG A 112 53.30 -14.28 1.22
CA ARG A 112 54.68 -14.26 1.71
C ARG A 112 55.63 -13.69 0.66
N GLN A 113 56.71 -13.07 1.08
CA GLN A 113 57.78 -12.58 0.20
C GLN A 113 59.10 -13.31 0.50
N PRO A 114 60.03 -13.43 -0.46
CA PRO A 114 61.38 -13.92 -0.20
C PRO A 114 62.10 -13.05 0.85
N ASP A 115 62.83 -13.66 1.78
CA ASP A 115 63.59 -12.92 2.81
C ASP A 115 65.03 -12.53 2.40
N GLY A 116 65.41 -12.83 1.15
CA GLY A 116 66.75 -12.60 0.60
C GLY A 116 67.82 -13.58 1.08
N LYS A 117 67.49 -14.54 1.95
CA LYS A 117 68.39 -15.57 2.51
C LYS A 117 67.95 -17.00 2.20
N GLY A 118 67.00 -17.17 1.28
CA GLY A 118 66.43 -18.47 0.90
C GLY A 118 65.24 -18.91 1.75
N GLY A 119 64.73 -18.05 2.64
CA GLY A 119 63.54 -18.27 3.44
C GLY A 119 62.37 -17.35 3.04
N TRP A 120 61.33 -17.36 3.87
CA TRP A 120 60.07 -16.66 3.61
C TRP A 120 59.70 -15.71 4.74
N LYS A 121 59.30 -14.49 4.38
CA LYS A 121 58.69 -13.52 5.28
C LYS A 121 57.19 -13.46 5.02
N TRP A 122 56.36 -13.79 6.02
CA TRP A 122 54.88 -13.80 5.93
C TRP A 122 54.27 -12.39 6.02
N SER A 123 54.66 -11.53 5.09
CA SER A 123 54.15 -10.17 4.96
C SER A 123 54.50 -9.64 3.59
N VAL A 124 53.57 -8.94 2.94
CA VAL A 124 53.78 -8.20 1.70
C VAL A 124 53.82 -6.68 1.92
N LYS A 125 54.01 -6.25 3.17
CA LYS A 125 54.17 -4.83 3.50
C LYS A 125 55.42 -4.30 2.78
N ASP A 126 55.26 -3.17 2.10
CA ASP A 126 56.29 -2.48 1.31
C ASP A 126 56.73 -3.22 0.03
N VAL A 127 55.94 -4.20 -0.44
CA VAL A 127 56.13 -4.88 -1.73
C VAL A 127 55.24 -4.23 -2.79
N ARG A 128 55.78 -3.98 -3.98
CA ARG A 128 55.05 -3.44 -5.13
C ARG A 128 53.91 -4.40 -5.52
N SER A 129 52.70 -3.87 -5.69
CA SER A 129 51.56 -4.64 -6.15
C SER A 129 51.61 -4.78 -7.67
N VAL A 130 51.54 -6.02 -8.16
CA VAL A 130 51.56 -6.33 -9.58
C VAL A 130 50.42 -7.30 -9.94
N PRO A 131 49.90 -7.27 -11.18
CA PRO A 131 48.97 -8.29 -11.66
C PRO A 131 49.62 -9.68 -11.68
N PHE A 132 48.82 -10.72 -11.50
CA PHE A 132 49.29 -12.09 -11.60
C PHE A 132 49.78 -12.40 -13.03
N HIS A 133 50.90 -13.12 -13.15
CA HIS A 133 51.55 -13.42 -14.44
C HIS A 133 51.98 -12.20 -15.29
N LEU A 134 52.45 -11.12 -14.65
CA LEU A 134 52.91 -9.89 -15.32
C LEU A 134 53.90 -10.11 -16.50
N PRO A 135 54.95 -10.95 -16.43
CA PRO A 135 55.83 -11.20 -17.59
C PRO A 135 55.09 -11.70 -18.85
N ARG A 136 54.10 -12.58 -18.65
CA ARG A 136 53.28 -13.13 -19.74
C ARG A 136 52.34 -12.09 -20.32
N LEU A 137 51.78 -11.24 -19.44
CA LEU A 137 51.00 -10.08 -19.86
C LEU A 137 51.85 -9.17 -20.76
N LEU A 138 53.09 -8.85 -20.39
CA LEU A 138 53.96 -7.95 -21.16
C LEU A 138 54.41 -8.50 -22.51
N THR A 139 54.55 -9.82 -22.66
CA THR A 139 54.96 -10.48 -23.92
C THR A 139 53.81 -10.66 -24.92
N SER A 140 52.55 -10.56 -24.47
CA SER A 140 51.35 -10.80 -25.29
C SER A 140 50.62 -9.48 -25.63
N GLN A 141 51.32 -8.51 -26.24
CA GLN A 141 50.80 -7.14 -26.43
C GLN A 141 49.64 -7.01 -27.45
N GLY A 142 49.38 -8.04 -28.25
CA GLY A 142 48.32 -8.04 -29.27
C GLY A 142 47.02 -8.74 -28.87
N ASP A 143 47.03 -9.50 -27.77
CA ASP A 143 45.92 -10.38 -27.39
C ASP A 143 44.91 -9.71 -26.46
N VAL A 144 43.65 -10.18 -26.51
CA VAL A 144 42.61 -9.81 -25.55
C VAL A 144 42.95 -10.37 -24.18
N VAL A 145 42.90 -9.53 -23.15
CA VAL A 145 43.21 -9.90 -21.77
C VAL A 145 41.93 -10.15 -20.99
N PHE A 146 41.79 -11.34 -20.41
CA PHE A 146 40.67 -11.68 -19.53
C PHE A 146 41.02 -11.35 -18.07
N PHE A 147 40.17 -10.61 -17.40
CA PHE A 147 40.31 -10.29 -15.98
C PHE A 147 39.30 -11.09 -15.15
N VAL A 148 39.79 -11.80 -14.12
CA VAL A 148 39.01 -12.68 -13.23
C VAL A 148 39.36 -12.41 -11.77
N GLU A 149 38.54 -12.90 -10.83
CA GLU A 149 38.69 -12.60 -9.40
C GLU A 149 39.83 -13.37 -8.70
N GLY A 150 40.16 -14.58 -9.19
CA GLY A 150 41.07 -15.52 -8.52
C GLY A 150 42.18 -16.08 -9.39
N GLU A 151 43.29 -16.48 -8.78
CA GLU A 151 44.46 -17.07 -9.48
C GLU A 151 44.13 -18.46 -10.08
N LYS A 152 43.19 -19.20 -9.47
CA LYS A 152 42.69 -20.49 -9.99
C LYS A 152 42.04 -20.30 -11.37
N ASP A 153 41.24 -19.27 -11.52
CA ASP A 153 40.49 -18.94 -12.73
C ASP A 153 41.42 -18.47 -13.86
N VAL A 154 42.49 -17.75 -13.51
CA VAL A 154 43.55 -17.40 -14.47
C VAL A 154 44.17 -18.66 -15.05
N ILE A 155 44.53 -19.64 -14.22
CA ILE A 155 45.15 -20.90 -14.67
C ILE A 155 44.16 -21.72 -15.53
N ALA A 156 42.87 -21.73 -15.18
CA ALA A 156 41.84 -22.42 -15.97
C ALA A 156 41.69 -21.81 -17.38
N LEU A 157 41.68 -20.47 -17.48
CA LEU A 157 41.64 -19.73 -18.74
C LEU A 157 42.91 -19.94 -19.57
N GLU A 158 44.08 -20.00 -18.94
CA GLU A 158 45.32 -20.33 -19.62
C GLU A 158 45.32 -21.76 -20.19
N GLY A 159 44.66 -22.69 -19.50
CA GLY A 159 44.49 -24.08 -19.96
C GLY A 159 43.73 -24.22 -21.27
N ILE A 160 42.84 -23.27 -21.59
CA ILE A 160 42.13 -23.19 -22.87
C ILE A 160 42.79 -22.21 -23.86
N GLY A 161 43.98 -21.69 -23.54
CA GLY A 161 44.78 -20.83 -24.42
C GLY A 161 44.38 -19.35 -24.43
N CYS A 162 43.74 -18.84 -23.38
CA CYS A 162 43.46 -17.42 -23.18
C CYS A 162 44.59 -16.74 -22.39
N ILE A 163 44.76 -15.42 -22.57
CA ILE A 163 45.63 -14.59 -21.72
C ILE A 163 44.76 -14.01 -20.61
N ALA A 164 45.06 -14.32 -19.35
CA ALA A 164 44.27 -13.89 -18.21
C ALA A 164 45.14 -13.34 -17.07
N THR A 165 44.56 -12.50 -16.22
CA THR A 165 45.21 -11.94 -15.02
C THR A 165 44.18 -11.66 -13.92
N CYS A 166 44.65 -11.54 -12.67
CA CYS A 166 43.88 -11.10 -11.51
C CYS A 166 44.77 -10.27 -10.55
N ASN A 167 44.19 -9.72 -9.47
CA ASN A 167 44.95 -9.14 -8.36
C ASN A 167 45.06 -10.09 -7.16
N ALA A 168 46.13 -9.93 -6.38
CA ALA A 168 46.27 -10.65 -5.13
C ALA A 168 45.22 -10.20 -4.10
N GLY A 169 44.63 -11.14 -3.36
CA GLY A 169 43.75 -10.85 -2.23
C GLY A 169 42.27 -10.59 -2.56
N GLY A 170 41.81 -10.99 -3.75
CA GLY A 170 40.39 -11.03 -4.14
C GLY A 170 39.76 -9.69 -4.51
N ALA A 171 38.44 -9.72 -4.69
CA ALA A 171 37.56 -8.68 -5.25
C ALA A 171 37.59 -7.26 -4.64
N SER A 172 38.40 -6.99 -3.62
CA SER A 172 38.44 -5.67 -2.95
C SER A 172 39.84 -5.04 -2.91
N LYS A 173 40.81 -5.59 -3.63
CA LYS A 173 42.22 -5.17 -3.60
C LYS A 173 42.77 -4.65 -4.93
N TRP A 174 41.92 -4.47 -5.93
CA TRP A 174 42.30 -3.79 -7.17
C TRP A 174 42.55 -2.30 -6.93
N THR A 175 43.66 -1.77 -7.44
CA THR A 175 44.08 -0.37 -7.27
C THR A 175 44.52 0.23 -8.60
N ALA A 176 44.57 1.57 -8.68
CA ALA A 176 45.00 2.30 -9.88
C ALA A 176 46.41 1.90 -10.38
N GLU A 177 47.30 1.44 -9.49
CA GLU A 177 48.63 0.95 -9.85
C GLU A 177 48.58 -0.31 -10.75
N HIS A 178 47.54 -1.13 -10.61
CA HIS A 178 47.34 -2.31 -11.45
C HIS A 178 46.81 -1.95 -12.84
N SER A 179 45.96 -0.91 -12.93
CA SER A 179 45.39 -0.46 -14.21
C SER A 179 46.45 -0.03 -15.22
N VAL A 180 47.60 0.46 -14.76
CA VAL A 180 48.71 0.92 -15.62
C VAL A 180 49.22 -0.18 -16.56
N TYR A 181 49.26 -1.45 -16.13
CA TYR A 181 49.75 -2.55 -16.97
C TYR A 181 48.76 -2.98 -18.08
N LEU A 182 47.52 -2.49 -18.02
CA LEU A 182 46.46 -2.76 -18.99
C LEU A 182 46.22 -1.58 -19.95
N THR A 183 47.12 -0.59 -19.96
CA THR A 183 47.05 0.58 -20.83
C THR A 183 47.04 0.17 -22.31
N HIS A 184 46.11 0.73 -23.09
CA HIS A 184 45.90 0.47 -24.52
C HIS A 184 45.54 -0.97 -24.92
N ARG A 185 45.06 -1.80 -23.97
CA ARG A 185 44.63 -3.19 -24.26
C ARG A 185 43.12 -3.37 -24.35
N ASP A 186 42.70 -4.45 -24.98
CA ASP A 186 41.30 -4.91 -24.93
C ASP A 186 41.13 -5.83 -23.73
N VAL A 187 40.30 -5.41 -22.77
CA VAL A 187 40.10 -6.11 -21.50
C VAL A 187 38.66 -6.61 -21.39
N VAL A 188 38.52 -7.90 -21.08
CA VAL A 188 37.24 -8.56 -20.82
C VAL A 188 37.19 -8.99 -19.36
N VAL A 189 36.28 -8.40 -18.59
CA VAL A 189 36.09 -8.70 -17.17
C VAL A 189 35.02 -9.79 -17.02
N LEU A 190 35.36 -10.87 -16.33
CA LEU A 190 34.48 -12.00 -16.01
C LEU A 190 34.22 -12.02 -14.49
N PRO A 191 33.07 -11.51 -14.01
CA PRO A 191 32.71 -11.59 -12.59
C PRO A 191 32.32 -13.01 -12.17
N ASP A 192 32.49 -13.32 -10.89
CA ASP A 192 31.84 -14.47 -10.27
C ASP A 192 30.31 -14.26 -10.28
N ASN A 193 29.52 -15.34 -10.33
CA ASN A 193 28.06 -15.26 -10.37
C ASN A 193 27.44 -14.98 -8.99
N ASP A 194 27.80 -13.84 -8.39
CA ASP A 194 27.23 -13.33 -7.14
C ASP A 194 27.25 -11.78 -7.05
N VAL A 195 26.56 -11.24 -6.03
CA VAL A 195 26.44 -9.78 -5.84
C VAL A 195 27.79 -9.09 -5.58
N PRO A 196 28.70 -9.64 -4.74
CA PRO A 196 30.05 -9.10 -4.60
C PRO A 196 30.86 -9.06 -5.90
N GLY A 197 30.81 -10.11 -6.72
CA GLY A 197 31.55 -10.21 -7.97
C GLY A 197 31.09 -9.20 -9.02
N GLY A 198 29.78 -8.97 -9.11
CA GLY A 198 29.23 -7.89 -9.93
C GLY A 198 29.77 -6.50 -9.56
N LYS A 199 29.82 -6.17 -8.25
CA LYS A 199 30.37 -4.89 -7.76
C LYS A 199 31.87 -4.76 -8.00
N HIS A 200 32.60 -5.88 -7.91
CA HIS A 200 34.03 -5.89 -8.21
C HIS A 200 34.31 -5.64 -9.69
N ALA A 201 33.60 -6.33 -10.58
CA ALA A 201 33.73 -6.14 -12.02
C ALA A 201 33.42 -4.69 -12.43
N GLU A 202 32.42 -4.05 -11.82
CA GLU A 202 32.16 -2.62 -12.01
C GLU A 202 33.35 -1.76 -11.56
N THR A 203 33.91 -2.02 -10.37
CA THR A 203 35.06 -1.26 -9.84
C THR A 203 36.28 -1.37 -10.76
N VAL A 204 36.57 -2.56 -11.28
CA VAL A 204 37.67 -2.81 -12.21
C VAL A 204 37.39 -2.12 -13.54
N ALA A 205 36.19 -2.25 -14.09
CA ALA A 205 35.80 -1.61 -15.34
C ALA A 205 35.88 -0.07 -15.26
N MET A 206 35.44 0.52 -14.15
CA MET A 206 35.58 1.95 -13.86
C MET A 206 37.04 2.39 -13.88
N SER A 207 37.92 1.63 -13.21
CA SER A 207 39.34 1.98 -13.10
C SER A 207 40.12 1.82 -14.40
N LEU A 208 39.60 1.07 -15.37
CA LEU A 208 40.24 0.82 -16.67
C LEU A 208 39.72 1.77 -17.76
N GLN A 209 38.66 2.52 -17.48
CA GLN A 209 38.10 3.46 -18.42
C GLN A 209 39.04 4.64 -18.67
N GLY A 210 39.37 4.88 -19.94
CA GLY A 210 40.34 5.90 -20.34
C GLY A 210 41.80 5.45 -20.26
N ILE A 211 42.06 4.23 -19.75
CA ILE A 211 43.40 3.61 -19.69
C ILE A 211 43.48 2.46 -20.71
N ALA A 212 42.53 1.51 -20.66
CA ALA A 212 42.41 0.42 -21.62
C ALA A 212 41.81 0.92 -22.96
N ARG A 213 42.10 0.21 -24.06
CA ARG A 213 41.57 0.49 -25.40
C ARG A 213 40.08 0.16 -25.48
N THR A 214 39.69 -1.01 -24.96
CA THR A 214 38.29 -1.38 -24.77
C THR A 214 38.11 -2.13 -23.44
N VAL A 215 36.96 -1.95 -22.81
CA VAL A 215 36.56 -2.70 -21.61
C VAL A 215 35.20 -3.31 -21.87
N LYS A 216 35.04 -4.60 -21.61
CA LYS A 216 33.78 -5.33 -21.69
C LYS A 216 33.57 -6.13 -20.40
N VAL A 217 32.34 -6.21 -19.91
CA VAL A 217 31.97 -7.04 -18.76
C VAL A 217 31.04 -8.13 -19.26
N VAL A 218 31.45 -9.39 -19.15
CA VAL A 218 30.74 -10.55 -19.71
C VAL A 218 30.27 -11.46 -18.59
N THR A 219 28.96 -11.63 -18.47
CA THR A 219 28.36 -12.63 -17.56
C THR A 219 28.25 -13.97 -18.28
N LEU A 220 28.80 -15.03 -17.69
CA LEU A 220 28.81 -16.36 -18.30
C LEU A 220 27.45 -17.08 -18.11
N PRO A 221 26.86 -17.63 -19.18
CA PRO A 221 25.57 -18.32 -19.09
C PRO A 221 25.68 -19.70 -18.43
N GLY A 222 24.63 -20.12 -17.73
CA GLY A 222 24.52 -21.49 -17.19
C GLY A 222 25.27 -21.75 -15.88
N LEU A 223 25.80 -20.71 -15.23
CA LEU A 223 26.42 -20.81 -13.91
C LEU A 223 25.37 -20.82 -12.79
N GLY A 224 25.55 -21.69 -11.79
CA GLY A 224 24.81 -21.65 -10.53
C GLY A 224 25.23 -20.46 -9.65
N GLU A 225 24.52 -20.23 -8.55
CA GLU A 225 24.86 -19.19 -7.56
C GLU A 225 26.30 -19.41 -7.03
N LYS A 226 27.14 -18.37 -7.07
CA LYS A 226 28.59 -18.41 -6.73
C LYS A 226 29.47 -19.24 -7.68
N GLY A 227 28.99 -19.54 -8.89
CA GLY A 227 29.82 -20.18 -9.91
C GLY A 227 30.90 -19.24 -10.47
N ASP A 228 32.09 -19.78 -10.71
CA ASP A 228 33.24 -19.07 -11.30
C ASP A 228 33.50 -19.52 -12.76
N VAL A 229 34.45 -18.88 -13.45
CA VAL A 229 34.80 -19.28 -14.83
C VAL A 229 35.44 -20.68 -14.90
N SER A 230 36.10 -21.13 -13.83
CA SER A 230 36.61 -22.49 -13.77
C SER A 230 35.47 -23.52 -13.82
N ASP A 231 34.35 -23.25 -13.14
CA ASP A 231 33.15 -24.08 -13.16
C ASP A 231 32.51 -24.10 -14.56
N TRP A 232 32.50 -22.96 -15.24
CA TRP A 232 32.02 -22.87 -16.63
C TRP A 232 32.87 -23.68 -17.61
N ILE A 233 34.21 -23.64 -17.47
CA ILE A 233 35.13 -24.45 -18.29
C ILE A 233 34.94 -25.94 -17.97
N ALA A 234 34.79 -26.31 -16.70
CA ALA A 234 34.53 -27.69 -16.29
C ALA A 234 33.20 -28.24 -16.85
N ALA A 235 32.20 -27.37 -17.06
CA ALA A 235 30.94 -27.70 -17.71
C ALA A 235 31.01 -27.81 -19.24
N GLY A 236 32.20 -27.67 -19.85
CA GLY A 236 32.43 -27.81 -21.29
C GLY A 236 32.59 -26.51 -22.06
N GLY A 237 32.80 -25.37 -21.37
CA GLY A 237 33.07 -24.09 -22.01
C GLY A 237 34.38 -24.07 -22.81
N THR A 238 34.33 -23.52 -24.03
CA THR A 238 35.48 -23.44 -24.96
C THR A 238 35.97 -22.00 -25.16
N LYS A 239 37.21 -21.85 -25.64
CA LYS A 239 37.79 -20.53 -25.96
C LYS A 239 36.97 -19.81 -27.03
N GLU A 240 36.51 -20.53 -28.05
CA GLU A 240 35.70 -19.98 -29.15
C GLU A 240 34.38 -19.39 -28.64
N GLN A 241 33.71 -20.08 -27.70
CA GLN A 241 32.49 -19.57 -27.07
C GLN A 241 32.75 -18.31 -26.25
N LEU A 242 33.86 -18.27 -25.50
CA LEU A 242 34.22 -17.12 -24.67
C LEU A 242 34.53 -15.89 -25.54
N VAL A 243 35.27 -16.07 -26.63
CA VAL A 243 35.56 -15.00 -27.59
C VAL A 243 34.28 -14.51 -28.28
N ASN A 244 33.38 -15.43 -28.69
CA ASN A 244 32.08 -15.05 -29.27
C ASN A 244 31.20 -14.25 -28.30
N LEU A 245 31.16 -14.64 -27.02
CA LEU A 245 30.45 -13.90 -25.98
C LEU A 245 31.06 -12.51 -25.76
N ALA A 246 32.40 -12.42 -25.74
CA ALA A 246 33.09 -11.15 -25.64
C ALA A 246 32.81 -10.25 -26.85
N ASP A 247 32.79 -10.79 -28.06
CA ASP A 247 32.53 -10.03 -29.28
C ASP A 247 31.09 -9.53 -29.38
N ALA A 248 30.12 -10.36 -28.97
CA ALA A 248 28.71 -9.98 -28.89
C ALA A 248 28.43 -8.94 -27.77
N THR A 249 29.32 -8.81 -26.79
CA THR A 249 29.15 -7.90 -25.66
C THR A 249 29.54 -6.47 -26.03
N ARG A 250 28.65 -5.51 -25.71
CA ARG A 250 28.89 -4.08 -25.94
C ARG A 250 30.02 -3.55 -25.07
N ILE A 251 30.74 -2.55 -25.58
CA ILE A 251 31.79 -1.85 -24.81
C ILE A 251 31.16 -1.17 -23.60
N TRP A 252 31.73 -1.41 -22.43
CA TRP A 252 31.32 -0.85 -21.15
C TRP A 252 31.70 0.64 -21.07
N LYS A 253 30.79 1.52 -20.63
CA LYS A 253 30.98 2.98 -20.51
C LYS A 253 30.44 3.51 -19.18
N LEU A 254 31.18 4.35 -18.45
CA LEU A 254 30.58 5.19 -17.39
C LEU A 254 29.50 6.07 -18.00
N GLY A 255 28.32 6.02 -17.39
CA GLY A 255 27.18 6.82 -17.83
C GLY A 255 26.02 5.95 -18.27
N SER A 256 25.58 5.04 -17.41
CA SER A 256 24.19 4.56 -17.34
C SER A 256 24.05 3.55 -16.20
N GLN A 257 24.36 3.94 -14.96
CA GLN A 257 23.50 3.39 -13.90
C GLN A 257 22.12 3.94 -14.20
N ALA A 258 21.23 3.08 -14.67
CA ALA A 258 19.81 3.40 -14.74
C ALA A 258 19.42 3.93 -13.37
N TRP A 259 18.71 5.05 -13.35
CA TRP A 259 18.12 5.50 -12.09
C TRP A 259 17.27 4.35 -11.53
N PRO A 260 17.30 4.10 -10.21
CA PRO A 260 16.28 3.25 -9.62
C PRO A 260 14.90 3.81 -10.01
N ASN A 261 13.94 2.90 -10.19
CA ASN A 261 12.56 3.32 -10.46
C ASN A 261 12.12 4.27 -9.35
N ILE A 262 11.47 5.38 -9.72
CA ILE A 262 10.94 6.32 -8.74
C ILE A 262 9.78 5.64 -8.03
N GLU A 263 9.94 5.36 -6.74
CA GLU A 263 8.85 4.91 -5.87
C GLU A 263 8.07 6.12 -5.38
N SER A 264 6.88 6.37 -5.94
CA SER A 264 6.22 7.67 -5.79
C SER A 264 5.93 8.06 -4.34
N LEU A 265 6.16 9.33 -4.00
CA LEU A 265 5.79 9.96 -2.72
C LEU A 265 4.32 10.32 -2.60
N ASP A 266 3.64 10.51 -3.72
CA ASP A 266 2.33 11.17 -3.75
C ASP A 266 1.24 10.39 -4.50
N TYR A 267 1.56 9.34 -5.26
CA TYR A 267 0.51 8.61 -5.98
C TYR A 267 0.84 7.12 -6.07
N LEU A 268 0.08 6.31 -5.34
CA LEU A 268 -0.39 5.05 -5.91
C LEU A 268 -1.07 5.44 -7.22
N GLN A 269 -0.61 4.94 -8.37
CA GLN A 269 -1.47 4.93 -9.55
C GLN A 269 -2.65 4.03 -9.17
N LEU A 270 -3.73 4.68 -8.74
CA LEU A 270 -4.93 3.99 -8.35
C LEU A 270 -5.61 3.47 -9.62
N PRO A 271 -6.24 2.28 -9.55
CA PRO A 271 -6.96 1.74 -10.70
C PRO A 271 -8.05 2.73 -11.12
N LEU A 272 -8.45 2.64 -12.39
CA LEU A 272 -9.60 3.40 -12.89
C LEU A 272 -10.88 2.63 -12.56
N PHE A 273 -11.99 3.33 -12.33
CA PHE A 273 -13.27 2.66 -12.13
C PHE A 273 -13.63 1.79 -13.34
N PRO A 274 -14.01 0.51 -13.15
CA PRO A 274 -14.39 -0.40 -14.22
C PRO A 274 -15.84 -0.09 -14.66
N VAL A 275 -16.02 0.91 -15.52
CA VAL A 275 -17.35 1.41 -15.94
C VAL A 275 -18.12 0.33 -16.73
N GLU A 276 -17.40 -0.52 -17.45
CA GLU A 276 -17.91 -1.60 -18.29
C GLU A 276 -18.67 -2.71 -17.54
N VAL A 277 -18.50 -2.80 -16.21
CA VAL A 277 -19.21 -3.81 -15.39
C VAL A 277 -20.58 -3.33 -14.92
N LEU A 278 -20.93 -2.07 -15.20
CA LEU A 278 -22.23 -1.51 -14.86
C LEU A 278 -23.28 -1.96 -15.89
N PRO A 279 -24.55 -2.17 -15.49
CA PRO A 279 -25.63 -2.37 -16.45
C PRO A 279 -25.74 -1.20 -17.42
N ARG A 280 -26.06 -1.49 -18.68
CA ARG A 280 -26.00 -0.54 -19.81
C ARG A 280 -26.62 0.83 -19.55
N GLY A 281 -27.84 0.90 -19.00
CA GLY A 281 -28.51 2.18 -18.73
C GLY A 281 -27.79 3.05 -17.68
N LEU A 282 -27.10 2.42 -16.73
CA LEU A 282 -26.26 3.12 -15.74
C LEU A 282 -24.89 3.45 -16.32
N GLN A 283 -24.30 2.54 -17.11
CA GLN A 283 -23.03 2.72 -17.79
C GLN A 283 -23.05 3.95 -18.71
N GLU A 284 -24.03 4.02 -19.62
CA GLU A 284 -24.17 5.11 -20.59
C GLU A 284 -24.31 6.48 -19.90
N PHE A 285 -25.04 6.53 -18.78
CA PHE A 285 -25.15 7.74 -17.96
C PHE A 285 -23.82 8.13 -17.32
N VAL A 286 -23.09 7.20 -16.70
CA VAL A 286 -21.80 7.46 -16.06
C VAL A 286 -20.76 7.98 -17.06
N GLU A 287 -20.68 7.36 -18.24
CA GLU A 287 -19.76 7.78 -19.31
C GLU A 287 -20.12 9.17 -19.84
N ALA A 288 -21.41 9.41 -20.12
CA ALA A 288 -21.89 10.70 -20.61
C ALA A 288 -21.69 11.81 -19.57
N GLU A 289 -21.97 11.54 -18.29
CA GLU A 289 -21.82 12.49 -17.18
C GLU A 289 -20.35 12.84 -16.94
N SER A 290 -19.47 11.83 -16.93
CA SER A 290 -18.01 12.01 -16.84
C SER A 290 -17.48 12.89 -17.98
N HIS A 291 -17.95 12.63 -19.21
CA HIS A 291 -17.56 13.40 -20.39
C HIS A 291 -18.12 14.83 -20.36
N ALA A 292 -19.39 15.03 -20.00
CA ALA A 292 -20.01 16.35 -19.96
C ALA A 292 -19.37 17.25 -18.90
N THR A 293 -19.17 16.71 -17.70
CA THR A 293 -18.64 17.47 -16.56
C THR A 293 -17.12 17.49 -16.53
N GLN A 294 -16.43 16.67 -17.34
CA GLN A 294 -14.98 16.53 -17.35
C GLN A 294 -14.44 16.17 -15.95
N THR A 295 -15.08 15.18 -15.35
CA THR A 295 -14.72 14.58 -14.06
C THR A 295 -14.47 13.09 -14.20
N PRO A 296 -13.68 12.46 -13.32
CA PRO A 296 -13.47 11.02 -13.33
C PRO A 296 -14.78 10.24 -13.23
N SER A 297 -14.88 9.13 -13.98
CA SER A 297 -16.07 8.27 -14.02
C SER A 297 -16.41 7.68 -12.66
N ASP A 298 -15.41 7.46 -11.82
CA ASP A 298 -15.50 6.96 -10.45
C ASP A 298 -16.49 7.79 -9.59
N LEU A 299 -16.48 9.12 -9.78
CA LEU A 299 -17.36 10.04 -9.06
C LEU A 299 -18.82 9.80 -9.44
N ALA A 300 -19.13 9.77 -10.75
CA ALA A 300 -20.49 9.53 -11.23
C ALA A 300 -20.96 8.10 -10.89
N ALA A 301 -20.10 7.10 -11.09
CA ALA A 301 -20.43 5.69 -10.87
C ALA A 301 -20.78 5.39 -9.41
N ILE A 302 -19.89 5.73 -8.47
CA ILE A 302 -20.07 5.40 -7.05
C ILE A 302 -21.27 6.16 -6.45
N MET A 303 -21.45 7.42 -6.85
CA MET A 303 -22.61 8.21 -6.42
C MET A 303 -23.91 7.64 -7.00
N SER A 304 -23.93 7.22 -8.26
CA SER A 304 -25.13 6.65 -8.89
C SER A 304 -25.50 5.28 -8.31
N LEU A 305 -24.52 4.45 -7.94
CA LEU A 305 -24.75 3.21 -7.20
C LEU A 305 -25.40 3.48 -5.83
N ALA A 306 -24.97 4.54 -5.13
CA ALA A 306 -25.61 4.96 -3.89
C ALA A 306 -27.04 5.50 -4.12
N THR A 307 -27.30 6.25 -5.20
CA THR A 307 -28.66 6.67 -5.59
C THR A 307 -29.56 5.47 -5.86
N CYS A 308 -29.06 4.47 -6.59
CA CYS A 308 -29.79 3.22 -6.83
C CYS A 308 -30.08 2.48 -5.52
N ALA A 309 -29.09 2.37 -4.62
CA ALA A 309 -29.25 1.78 -3.28
C ALA A 309 -30.32 2.50 -2.43
N ALA A 310 -30.37 3.83 -2.51
CA ALA A 310 -31.39 4.63 -1.83
C ALA A 310 -32.80 4.37 -2.37
N ALA A 311 -32.97 4.19 -3.68
CA ALA A 311 -34.27 3.91 -4.29
C ALA A 311 -34.86 2.57 -3.82
N ILE A 312 -34.01 1.54 -3.68
CA ILE A 312 -34.42 0.19 -3.25
C ILE A 312 -34.27 -0.08 -1.74
N ALA A 313 -33.86 0.93 -0.97
CA ALA A 313 -33.63 0.79 0.48
C ALA A 313 -34.88 0.23 1.19
N ARG A 314 -34.67 -0.75 2.08
CA ARG A 314 -35.70 -1.52 2.82
C ARG A 314 -36.59 -2.44 1.96
N LYS A 315 -36.60 -2.28 0.63
CA LYS A 315 -37.41 -3.10 -0.29
C LYS A 315 -36.71 -4.38 -0.71
N VAL A 316 -35.39 -4.32 -0.88
CA VAL A 316 -34.60 -5.46 -1.36
C VAL A 316 -33.56 -5.86 -0.31
N ARG A 317 -33.42 -7.16 -0.11
CA ARG A 317 -32.32 -7.79 0.63
C ARG A 317 -31.69 -8.85 -0.25
N ILE A 318 -30.43 -9.15 -0.01
CA ILE A 318 -29.71 -10.20 -0.73
C ILE A 318 -29.18 -11.23 0.26
N GLU A 319 -29.39 -12.51 -0.04
CA GLU A 319 -29.01 -13.65 0.77
C GLU A 319 -28.01 -14.52 -0.03
N ALA A 320 -26.77 -14.58 0.45
CA ALA A 320 -25.73 -15.40 -0.19
C ALA A 320 -25.89 -16.89 0.14
N ARG A 321 -26.23 -17.19 1.40
CA ARG A 321 -26.47 -18.53 1.93
C ARG A 321 -27.38 -18.44 3.16
N PRO A 322 -28.05 -19.53 3.57
CA PRO A 322 -28.93 -19.52 4.74
C PRO A 322 -28.25 -18.92 5.97
N GLY A 323 -28.85 -17.85 6.52
CA GLY A 323 -28.33 -17.15 7.70
C GLY A 323 -27.33 -16.03 7.40
N PHE A 324 -26.89 -15.85 6.15
CA PHE A 324 -26.08 -14.71 5.73
C PHE A 324 -26.83 -13.84 4.70
N SER A 325 -27.42 -12.76 5.20
CA SER A 325 -28.17 -11.78 4.38
C SER A 325 -27.72 -10.36 4.67
N GLU A 326 -27.63 -9.55 3.62
CA GLU A 326 -27.28 -8.14 3.70
C GLU A 326 -28.42 -7.27 3.14
N PRO A 327 -28.68 -6.09 3.73
CA PRO A 327 -29.51 -5.07 3.09
C PRO A 327 -28.75 -4.39 1.93
N THR A 328 -29.46 -3.80 0.97
CA THR A 328 -28.85 -3.19 -0.23
C THR A 328 -28.37 -1.74 -0.03
N ASN A 329 -28.36 -1.20 1.19
CA ASN A 329 -27.93 0.18 1.43
C ASN A 329 -26.40 0.32 1.44
N LEU A 330 -25.89 1.42 0.88
CA LEU A 330 -24.46 1.69 0.72
C LEU A 330 -24.01 2.93 1.49
N PHE A 331 -22.76 2.88 1.96
CA PHE A 331 -22.05 4.04 2.48
C PHE A 331 -20.87 4.30 1.56
N VAL A 332 -20.88 5.42 0.85
CA VAL A 332 -19.84 5.78 -0.12
C VAL A 332 -19.21 7.12 0.22
N CYS A 333 -17.89 7.22 0.04
CA CYS A 333 -17.13 8.43 0.28
C CYS A 333 -16.13 8.65 -0.87
N VAL A 334 -16.40 9.65 -1.72
CA VAL A 334 -15.52 10.04 -2.82
C VAL A 334 -14.70 11.26 -2.39
N ILE A 335 -13.37 11.13 -2.43
CA ILE A 335 -12.43 12.17 -2.02
C ILE A 335 -11.83 12.82 -3.27
N LEU A 336 -12.10 14.11 -3.45
CA LEU A 336 -11.58 14.90 -4.58
C LEU A 336 -11.28 16.34 -4.13
N ASP A 337 -10.26 16.94 -4.73
CA ASP A 337 -9.87 18.31 -4.43
C ASP A 337 -10.93 19.35 -4.84
N PRO A 338 -10.91 20.55 -4.23
CA PRO A 338 -11.73 21.68 -4.67
C PRO A 338 -11.57 21.97 -6.17
N GLY A 339 -12.64 22.36 -6.85
CA GLY A 339 -12.60 22.66 -8.28
C GLY A 339 -12.77 21.45 -9.21
N ASN A 340 -13.01 20.25 -8.66
CA ASN A 340 -13.35 19.04 -9.41
C ASN A 340 -14.81 18.92 -9.87
N ARG A 341 -15.56 20.03 -9.91
CA ARG A 341 -16.98 20.06 -10.32
C ARG A 341 -17.88 19.04 -9.58
N LYS A 342 -17.46 18.63 -8.38
CA LYS A 342 -18.11 17.61 -7.54
C LYS A 342 -19.59 17.88 -7.33
N SER A 343 -19.92 19.14 -7.05
CA SER A 343 -21.30 19.58 -6.80
C SER A 343 -22.20 19.51 -8.04
N ALA A 344 -21.63 19.61 -9.25
CA ALA A 344 -22.40 19.48 -10.49
C ALA A 344 -22.83 18.01 -10.68
N VAL A 345 -21.84 17.10 -10.68
CA VAL A 345 -22.11 15.64 -10.76
C VAL A 345 -23.01 15.17 -9.64
N PHE A 346 -22.79 15.66 -8.42
CA PHE A 346 -23.64 15.36 -7.28
C PHE A 346 -25.10 15.80 -7.53
N ALA A 347 -25.34 16.99 -8.09
CA ALA A 347 -26.69 17.48 -8.36
C ALA A 347 -27.38 16.66 -9.47
N ASP A 348 -26.65 16.31 -10.53
CA ASP A 348 -27.21 15.58 -11.67
C ASP A 348 -27.53 14.13 -11.30
N VAL A 349 -26.65 13.45 -10.55
CA VAL A 349 -26.83 12.07 -10.10
C VAL A 349 -28.05 11.89 -9.16
N ILE A 350 -28.34 12.87 -8.30
CA ILE A 350 -29.42 12.77 -7.30
C ILE A 350 -30.75 13.34 -7.80
N ARG A 351 -30.74 14.04 -8.94
CA ARG A 351 -31.91 14.74 -9.48
C ARG A 351 -33.15 13.85 -9.59
N PRO A 352 -33.09 12.60 -10.12
CA PRO A 352 -34.27 11.74 -10.19
C PRO A 352 -34.92 11.47 -8.82
N LEU A 353 -34.12 11.30 -7.76
CA LEU A 353 -34.65 11.13 -6.40
C LEU A 353 -35.24 12.42 -5.82
N LYS A 354 -34.67 13.59 -6.15
CA LYS A 354 -35.24 14.89 -5.76
C LYS A 354 -36.57 15.16 -6.48
N ASP A 355 -36.65 14.83 -7.75
CA ASP A 355 -37.87 14.98 -8.55
C ASP A 355 -38.98 14.05 -8.02
N LEU A 356 -38.64 12.78 -7.72
CA LEU A 356 -39.54 11.85 -7.01
C LEU A 356 -39.98 12.35 -5.63
N GLU A 357 -39.08 12.93 -4.83
CA GLU A 357 -39.45 13.50 -3.52
C GLU A 357 -40.46 14.64 -3.69
N ASN A 358 -40.24 15.54 -4.65
CA ASN A 358 -41.14 16.65 -4.94
C ASN A 358 -42.53 16.17 -5.38
N GLU A 359 -42.60 15.18 -6.29
CA GLU A 359 -43.85 14.58 -6.74
C GLU A 359 -44.63 13.96 -5.56
N LEU A 360 -43.96 13.18 -4.70
CA LEU A 360 -44.57 12.60 -3.51
C LEU A 360 -45.09 13.67 -2.54
N ILE A 361 -44.34 14.78 -2.38
CA ILE A 361 -44.78 15.91 -1.58
C ILE A 361 -46.03 16.53 -2.20
N GLU A 362 -46.05 16.81 -3.50
CA GLU A 362 -47.19 17.40 -4.20
C GLU A 362 -48.45 16.54 -4.07
N GLU A 363 -48.34 15.23 -4.31
CA GLU A 363 -49.43 14.26 -4.17
C GLU A 363 -49.99 14.18 -2.75
N THR A 364 -49.12 14.27 -1.74
CA THR A 364 -49.50 14.08 -0.34
C THR A 364 -49.80 15.39 0.40
N THR A 365 -49.44 16.56 -0.15
CA THR A 365 -49.53 17.85 0.55
C THR A 365 -50.93 18.13 1.08
N GLN A 366 -51.97 17.95 0.27
CA GLN A 366 -53.35 18.19 0.69
C GLN A 366 -53.78 17.22 1.80
N THR A 367 -53.47 15.94 1.62
CA THR A 367 -53.78 14.88 2.58
C THR A 367 -53.07 15.12 3.92
N VAL A 368 -51.77 15.42 3.89
CA VAL A 368 -50.95 15.72 5.08
C VAL A 368 -51.48 16.96 5.78
N ALA A 369 -51.83 18.04 5.05
CA ALA A 369 -52.40 19.24 5.64
C ALA A 369 -53.76 18.98 6.31
N MET A 370 -54.64 18.20 5.66
CA MET A 370 -55.94 17.80 6.21
C MET A 370 -55.77 16.94 7.47
N LEU A 371 -54.94 15.90 7.42
CA LEU A 371 -54.67 15.03 8.56
C LEU A 371 -54.01 15.78 9.72
N THR A 372 -53.08 16.70 9.43
CA THR A 372 -52.44 17.55 10.45
C THR A 372 -53.45 18.47 11.11
N SER A 373 -54.36 19.08 10.34
CA SER A 373 -55.43 19.92 10.88
C SER A 373 -56.39 19.13 11.76
N ARG A 374 -56.85 17.96 11.29
CA ARG A 374 -57.72 17.06 12.05
C ARG A 374 -57.06 16.63 13.36
N ARG A 375 -55.80 16.18 13.31
CA ARG A 375 -55.05 15.80 14.50
C ARG A 375 -54.92 16.95 15.51
N ARG A 376 -54.63 18.17 15.07
CA ARG A 376 -54.58 19.35 15.96
C ARG A 376 -55.94 19.64 16.62
N GLN A 377 -57.05 19.43 15.92
CA GLN A 377 -58.39 19.59 16.48
C GLN A 377 -58.68 18.52 17.53
N ASP A 378 -58.33 17.26 17.23
CA ASP A 378 -58.51 16.12 18.13
C ASP A 378 -57.61 16.24 19.38
N GLU A 379 -56.35 16.67 19.24
CA GLU A 379 -55.44 16.96 20.36
C GLU A 379 -55.98 18.09 21.27
N LYS A 380 -56.53 19.15 20.67
CA LYS A 380 -57.17 20.23 21.44
C LYS A 380 -58.42 19.74 22.17
N ARG A 381 -59.24 18.90 21.50
CA ARG A 381 -60.42 18.28 22.10
C ARG A 381 -60.03 17.36 23.26
N LEU A 382 -58.96 16.58 23.11
CA LEU A 382 -58.42 15.74 24.17
C LEU A 382 -58.02 16.59 25.38
N GLN A 383 -57.26 17.67 25.19
CA GLN A 383 -56.90 18.58 26.29
C GLN A 383 -58.12 19.19 27.00
N ASP A 384 -59.16 19.54 26.24
CA ASP A 384 -60.39 20.11 26.81
C ASP A 384 -61.21 19.05 27.57
N LEU A 385 -61.23 17.79 27.10
CA LEU A 385 -61.86 16.65 27.78
C LEU A 385 -61.09 16.25 29.04
N GLU A 386 -59.76 16.19 29.01
CA GLU A 386 -58.91 15.89 30.17
C GLU A 386 -59.12 16.91 31.30
N LYS A 387 -59.25 18.20 30.96
CA LYS A 387 -59.57 19.26 31.95
C LYS A 387 -60.94 19.07 32.58
N LYS A 388 -61.94 18.64 31.82
CA LYS A 388 -63.31 18.37 32.32
C LYS A 388 -63.39 17.05 33.09
N GLY A 389 -62.63 16.05 32.68
CA GLY A 389 -62.56 14.71 33.28
C GLY A 389 -62.03 14.69 34.71
N ALA A 390 -61.45 15.80 35.20
CA ALA A 390 -61.11 15.97 36.61
C ALA A 390 -62.35 15.93 37.54
N HIS A 391 -63.54 16.24 37.01
CA HIS A 391 -64.78 16.35 37.79
C HIS A 391 -65.95 15.55 37.19
N ASP A 392 -65.80 14.99 35.98
CA ASP A 392 -66.84 14.25 35.27
C ASP A 392 -66.32 12.89 34.75
N VAL A 393 -67.01 11.82 35.13
CA VAL A 393 -66.63 10.44 34.79
C VAL A 393 -66.84 10.16 33.29
N GLU A 394 -67.86 10.77 32.68
CA GLU A 394 -68.16 10.58 31.25
C GLU A 394 -67.11 11.28 30.39
N ALA A 395 -66.78 12.54 30.69
CA ALA A 395 -65.68 13.25 30.03
C ALA A 395 -64.32 12.56 30.17
N ARG A 396 -64.06 11.85 31.29
CA ARG A 396 -62.83 11.05 31.45
C ARG A 396 -62.80 9.85 30.51
N ARG A 397 -63.91 9.11 30.38
CA ARG A 397 -63.99 7.97 29.46
C ARG A 397 -63.81 8.42 28.00
N ASP A 398 -64.45 9.53 27.62
CA ASP A 398 -64.33 10.08 26.27
C ASP A 398 -62.90 10.58 25.98
N ALA A 399 -62.18 11.10 26.98
CA ALA A 399 -60.76 11.44 26.84
C ALA A 399 -59.90 10.19 26.62
N GLU A 400 -60.13 9.13 27.39
CA GLU A 400 -59.40 7.86 27.25
C GLU A 400 -59.62 7.22 25.87
N GLU A 401 -60.86 7.25 25.36
CA GLU A 401 -61.20 6.74 24.02
C GLU A 401 -60.53 7.57 22.91
N LEU A 402 -60.62 8.90 22.98
CA LEU A 402 -59.99 9.79 22.00
C LEU A 402 -58.45 9.70 22.03
N ALA A 403 -57.87 9.51 23.21
CA ALA A 403 -56.43 9.28 23.35
C ALA A 403 -56.01 7.95 22.69
N ALA A 404 -56.81 6.89 22.84
CA ALA A 404 -56.57 5.60 22.19
C ALA A 404 -56.71 5.71 20.66
N GLU A 405 -57.69 6.45 20.15
CA GLU A 405 -57.83 6.74 18.72
C GLU A 405 -56.64 7.53 18.17
N LEU A 406 -56.24 8.60 18.85
CA LEU A 406 -55.09 9.43 18.46
C LEU A 406 -53.75 8.67 18.46
N ALA A 407 -53.61 7.69 19.35
CA ALA A 407 -52.43 6.82 19.42
C ALA A 407 -52.37 5.81 18.26
N GLN A 408 -53.51 5.42 17.69
CA GLN A 408 -53.57 4.51 16.53
C GLN A 408 -53.45 5.23 15.18
N GLN A 409 -53.71 6.55 15.15
CA GLN A 409 -53.58 7.34 13.93
C GLN A 409 -52.11 7.61 13.60
N PRO A 410 -51.67 7.37 12.34
CA PRO A 410 -50.30 7.69 11.93
C PRO A 410 -50.07 9.19 12.01
N ILE A 411 -48.88 9.59 12.45
CA ILE A 411 -48.47 10.99 12.48
C ILE A 411 -48.30 11.45 11.03
N PRO A 412 -49.04 12.48 10.58
CA PRO A 412 -48.91 12.98 9.22
C PRO A 412 -47.56 13.68 9.06
N VAL A 413 -46.70 13.10 8.23
CA VAL A 413 -45.38 13.63 7.92
C VAL A 413 -45.26 13.82 6.42
N ALA A 414 -44.61 14.91 6.01
CA ALA A 414 -44.29 15.11 4.60
C ALA A 414 -43.27 14.05 4.15
N PRO A 415 -43.44 13.44 2.98
CA PRO A 415 -42.46 12.53 2.41
C PRO A 415 -41.10 13.21 2.29
N ARG A 416 -40.04 12.47 2.62
CA ARG A 416 -38.66 12.90 2.46
C ARG A 416 -37.77 11.68 2.20
N LEU A 417 -37.04 11.71 1.10
CA LEU A 417 -36.12 10.68 0.67
C LEU A 417 -34.67 11.08 0.98
N ILE A 418 -34.32 12.36 0.84
CA ILE A 418 -32.94 12.86 0.95
C ILE A 418 -32.78 13.83 2.13
N VAL A 419 -31.63 13.72 2.82
CA VAL A 419 -31.19 14.63 3.87
C VAL A 419 -29.74 15.04 3.62
N GLU A 420 -29.48 16.34 3.53
CA GLU A 420 -28.13 16.87 3.26
C GLU A 420 -27.35 17.19 4.55
N ASP A 421 -27.99 17.85 5.50
CA ASP A 421 -27.40 18.29 6.77
C ASP A 421 -28.37 18.00 7.93
N ALA A 422 -28.04 16.99 8.74
CA ALA A 422 -28.77 16.67 9.96
C ALA A 422 -27.85 16.10 11.04
N THR A 423 -28.09 16.51 12.28
CA THR A 423 -27.48 15.86 13.45
C THR A 423 -27.97 14.42 13.57
N GLY A 424 -27.18 13.55 14.21
CA GLY A 424 -27.54 12.13 14.39
C GLY A 424 -28.91 11.93 15.06
N GLU A 425 -29.29 12.79 16.00
CA GLU A 425 -30.63 12.76 16.63
C GLU A 425 -31.74 13.07 15.63
N LYS A 426 -31.57 14.14 14.84
CA LYS A 426 -32.60 14.55 13.88
C LYS A 426 -32.70 13.54 12.74
N LEU A 427 -31.57 12.97 12.32
CA LEU A 427 -31.54 11.88 11.35
C LEU A 427 -32.31 10.66 11.87
N GLY A 428 -32.13 10.28 13.14
CA GLY A 428 -32.88 9.17 13.75
C GLY A 428 -34.39 9.42 13.79
N MET A 429 -34.82 10.65 14.10
CA MET A 429 -36.24 11.03 14.04
C MET A 429 -36.79 10.99 12.62
N MET A 430 -36.10 11.60 11.65
CA MET A 430 -36.52 11.59 10.25
C MET A 430 -36.58 10.16 9.70
N LEU A 431 -35.63 9.30 10.09
CA LEU A 431 -35.64 7.90 9.71
C LEU A 431 -36.89 7.18 10.24
N ALA A 432 -37.34 7.48 11.45
CA ALA A 432 -38.61 6.95 11.99
C ALA A 432 -39.82 7.48 11.22
N ASP A 433 -39.86 8.79 10.97
CA ASP A 433 -40.93 9.45 10.23
C ASP A 433 -41.09 8.86 8.82
N GLN A 434 -40.00 8.52 8.15
CA GLN A 434 -39.98 8.01 6.77
C GLN A 434 -40.07 6.47 6.68
N GLY A 435 -40.61 5.82 7.71
CA GLY A 435 -40.81 4.36 7.71
C GLY A 435 -39.50 3.58 7.68
N GLY A 436 -38.45 4.13 8.30
CA GLY A 436 -37.14 3.52 8.47
C GLY A 436 -36.25 3.47 7.24
N ARG A 437 -36.47 4.32 6.23
CA ARG A 437 -35.55 4.49 5.09
C ARG A 437 -35.25 5.96 4.85
N ILE A 438 -33.98 6.30 4.62
CA ILE A 438 -33.58 7.66 4.24
C ILE A 438 -32.18 7.65 3.59
N ALA A 439 -31.92 8.60 2.70
CA ALA A 439 -30.61 8.83 2.11
C ALA A 439 -29.97 10.07 2.74
N SER A 440 -28.76 9.94 3.29
CA SER A 440 -27.95 11.06 3.77
C SER A 440 -26.88 11.39 2.73
N PHE A 441 -27.16 12.34 1.86
CA PHE A 441 -26.31 12.69 0.72
C PHE A 441 -25.77 14.10 0.91
N SER A 442 -24.45 14.29 0.86
CA SER A 442 -23.84 15.61 1.01
C SER A 442 -22.65 15.80 0.07
N ALA A 443 -22.61 16.96 -0.58
CA ALA A 443 -21.46 17.39 -1.38
C ALA A 443 -20.33 18.01 -0.52
N GLU A 444 -20.48 18.02 0.81
CA GLU A 444 -19.58 18.68 1.75
C GLU A 444 -19.08 17.74 2.87
N GLY A 445 -17.95 18.11 3.49
CA GLY A 445 -17.33 17.36 4.58
C GLY A 445 -17.93 17.60 5.97
N THR A 446 -18.79 18.60 6.12
CA THR A 446 -19.38 19.03 7.39
C THR A 446 -20.18 17.93 8.09
N VAL A 447 -20.70 16.96 7.31
CA VAL A 447 -21.36 15.77 7.83
C VAL A 447 -20.50 15.00 8.83
N PHE A 448 -19.19 14.85 8.59
CA PHE A 448 -18.32 14.15 9.52
C PHE A 448 -18.15 14.94 10.83
N ASP A 449 -18.15 16.26 10.79
CA ASP A 449 -18.13 17.06 12.02
C ASP A 449 -19.43 16.88 12.83
N LEU A 450 -20.58 16.83 12.16
CA LEU A 450 -21.88 16.56 12.80
C LEU A 450 -21.95 15.17 13.43
N MET A 451 -21.45 14.16 12.72
CA MET A 451 -21.29 12.80 13.25
C MET A 451 -20.42 12.82 14.51
N ALA A 452 -19.31 13.56 14.50
CA ALA A 452 -18.41 13.72 15.64
C ALA A 452 -19.06 14.45 16.84
N GLY A 453 -20.27 14.99 16.67
CA GLY A 453 -21.03 15.64 17.73
C GLY A 453 -20.98 17.16 17.69
N LEU A 454 -20.50 17.77 16.60
CA LEU A 454 -20.61 19.22 16.38
C LEU A 454 -22.08 19.62 16.52
N TYR A 455 -22.36 20.59 17.41
CA TYR A 455 -23.70 21.06 17.82
C TYR A 455 -24.52 20.15 18.75
N SER A 456 -24.02 18.98 19.15
CA SER A 456 -24.68 18.18 20.19
C SER A 456 -24.45 18.80 21.58
N LYS A 457 -25.49 18.86 22.42
CA LYS A 457 -25.37 19.40 23.80
C LYS A 457 -24.36 18.64 24.66
N SER A 458 -24.10 17.37 24.35
CA SER A 458 -23.13 16.52 25.04
C SER A 458 -21.73 16.56 24.44
N GLY A 459 -21.56 17.07 23.21
CA GLY A 459 -20.29 17.00 22.46
C GLY A 459 -19.83 15.57 22.15
N LEU A 460 -20.69 14.56 22.38
CA LEU A 460 -20.36 13.15 22.21
C LEU A 460 -20.67 12.68 20.77
N PRO A 461 -19.80 11.85 20.16
CA PRO A 461 -20.03 11.24 18.85
C PRO A 461 -21.39 10.52 18.75
N GLN A 462 -22.20 10.89 17.75
CA GLN A 462 -23.56 10.35 17.53
C GLN A 462 -23.60 9.38 16.34
N MET A 463 -22.98 8.22 16.51
CA MET A 463 -22.78 7.25 15.42
C MET A 463 -23.84 6.15 15.34
N ASP A 464 -24.64 5.94 16.40
CA ASP A 464 -25.49 4.74 16.52
C ASP A 464 -26.53 4.63 15.40
N VAL A 465 -27.10 5.77 14.99
CA VAL A 465 -28.03 5.84 13.83
C VAL A 465 -27.37 5.37 12.53
N TYR A 466 -26.10 5.71 12.31
CA TYR A 466 -25.34 5.32 11.13
C TYR A 466 -24.95 3.85 11.18
N LEU A 467 -24.46 3.37 12.34
CA LEU A 467 -24.05 1.97 12.52
C LEU A 467 -25.23 1.01 12.34
N LYS A 468 -26.36 1.32 12.97
CA LYS A 468 -27.59 0.51 12.88
C LYS A 468 -28.26 0.64 11.52
N GLY A 469 -28.31 1.85 10.96
CA GLY A 469 -28.84 2.08 9.61
C GLY A 469 -28.02 1.40 8.51
N HIS A 470 -26.71 1.19 8.73
CA HIS A 470 -25.88 0.40 7.82
C HIS A 470 -26.21 -1.10 7.87
N ASN A 471 -26.37 -1.67 9.07
CA ASN A 471 -26.57 -3.10 9.26
C ASN A 471 -28.03 -3.54 9.07
N GLY A 472 -28.99 -2.64 9.34
CA GLY A 472 -30.40 -2.99 9.47
C GLY A 472 -30.78 -3.51 10.86
N ASP A 473 -29.99 -3.18 11.90
CA ASP A 473 -30.27 -3.54 13.30
C ASP A 473 -31.26 -2.55 13.91
N ASP A 474 -32.16 -3.03 14.79
CA ASP A 474 -33.20 -2.18 15.38
C ASP A 474 -32.61 -0.98 16.14
N LEU A 475 -33.09 0.21 15.79
CA LEU A 475 -32.70 1.47 16.41
C LEU A 475 -33.73 1.85 17.46
N VAL A 476 -33.29 1.92 18.71
CA VAL A 476 -34.07 2.44 19.85
C VAL A 476 -33.25 3.56 20.48
N THR A 477 -33.83 4.76 20.53
CA THR A 477 -33.23 5.93 21.17
C THR A 477 -34.15 6.46 22.26
N ASP A 478 -33.73 6.27 23.51
CA ASP A 478 -34.41 6.80 24.70
C ASP A 478 -33.67 8.05 25.20
N ARG A 479 -34.40 9.15 25.40
CA ARG A 479 -33.85 10.41 25.90
C ARG A 479 -34.80 11.05 26.91
N VAL A 480 -34.24 11.58 27.99
CA VAL A 480 -35.00 12.26 29.05
C VAL A 480 -35.79 13.43 28.45
N GLY A 481 -37.11 13.41 28.62
CA GLY A 481 -38.01 14.48 28.16
C GLY A 481 -38.37 14.48 26.67
N ARG A 482 -38.08 13.41 25.93
CA ARG A 482 -38.53 13.20 24.54
C ARG A 482 -39.16 11.82 24.39
N GLU A 483 -40.04 11.67 23.40
CA GLU A 483 -40.60 10.36 23.03
C GLU A 483 -39.50 9.41 22.53
N THR A 484 -39.63 8.13 22.86
CA THR A 484 -38.73 7.08 22.41
C THR A 484 -38.83 6.93 20.89
N VAL A 485 -37.71 7.11 20.20
CA VAL A 485 -37.64 6.84 18.75
C VAL A 485 -37.31 5.38 18.56
N ARG A 486 -38.23 4.61 17.93
CA ARG A 486 -38.02 3.21 17.56
C ARG A 486 -38.13 3.04 16.06
N VAL A 487 -37.10 2.48 15.44
CA VAL A 487 -37.08 2.14 14.02
C VAL A 487 -36.68 0.69 13.88
N THR A 488 -37.59 -0.13 13.37
CA THR A 488 -37.30 -1.52 13.04
C THR A 488 -36.63 -1.61 11.68
N LYS A 489 -35.55 -2.39 11.59
CA LYS A 489 -34.76 -2.60 10.36
C LYS A 489 -34.46 -1.30 9.58
N PRO A 490 -33.78 -0.32 10.19
CA PRO A 490 -33.44 0.94 9.53
C PRO A 490 -32.54 0.72 8.32
N ALA A 491 -32.81 1.41 7.21
CA ALA A 491 -31.97 1.41 6.02
C ALA A 491 -31.51 2.84 5.74
N LEU A 492 -30.23 3.11 6.04
CA LEU A 492 -29.59 4.39 5.75
C LEU A 492 -28.61 4.19 4.58
N THR A 493 -28.71 5.05 3.57
CA THR A 493 -27.71 5.12 2.50
C THR A 493 -26.95 6.44 2.63
N CYS A 494 -25.62 6.39 2.66
CA CYS A 494 -24.76 7.56 2.82
C CYS A 494 -23.96 7.78 1.54
N ALA A 495 -23.98 8.99 0.99
CA ALA A 495 -23.16 9.33 -0.16
C ALA A 495 -22.51 10.71 0.03
N TYR A 496 -21.20 10.72 0.21
CA TYR A 496 -20.45 11.93 0.54
C TYR A 496 -19.34 12.20 -0.45
N THR A 497 -19.30 13.41 -0.99
CA THR A 497 -18.14 13.89 -1.74
C THR A 497 -17.34 14.85 -0.87
N VAL A 498 -16.21 14.41 -0.33
CA VAL A 498 -15.41 15.21 0.60
C VAL A 498 -14.12 15.71 -0.03
N GLN A 499 -13.43 16.58 0.70
CA GLN A 499 -12.09 17.03 0.36
C GLN A 499 -11.06 16.24 1.19
N GLU A 500 -9.83 16.15 0.70
CA GLU A 500 -8.76 15.40 1.38
C GLU A 500 -8.50 15.92 2.82
N ILE A 501 -8.71 17.22 3.08
CA ILE A 501 -8.56 17.80 4.42
C ILE A 501 -9.48 17.17 5.47
N VAL A 502 -10.64 16.65 5.05
CA VAL A 502 -11.62 15.99 5.94
C VAL A 502 -11.05 14.67 6.47
N LEU A 503 -10.23 13.96 5.69
CA LEU A 503 -9.55 12.75 6.15
C LEU A 503 -8.65 13.02 7.37
N LYS A 504 -8.05 14.21 7.42
CA LYS A 504 -7.23 14.65 8.58
C LYS A 504 -8.08 14.86 9.83
N ALA A 505 -9.30 15.40 9.67
CA ALA A 505 -10.23 15.57 10.77
C ALA A 505 -10.76 14.23 11.27
N MET A 506 -11.06 13.30 10.35
CA MET A 506 -11.50 11.94 10.66
C MET A 506 -10.42 11.15 11.43
N SER A 507 -9.15 11.23 11.02
CA SER A 507 -8.03 10.57 11.70
C SER A 507 -7.83 11.03 13.15
N LYS A 508 -8.01 12.34 13.42
CA LYS A 508 -7.88 12.90 14.78
C LYS A 508 -8.91 12.35 15.76
N ASN A 509 -10.09 11.97 15.28
CA ASN A 509 -11.16 11.48 16.14
C ASN A 509 -11.13 9.95 16.22
N LYS A 510 -10.40 9.45 17.23
CA LYS A 510 -10.25 8.01 17.53
C LYS A 510 -11.58 7.25 17.65
N ALA A 511 -12.69 7.92 17.96
CA ALA A 511 -14.00 7.29 18.07
C ALA A 511 -14.54 6.77 16.73
N PHE A 512 -14.17 7.37 15.60
CA PHE A 512 -14.64 6.93 14.28
C PHE A 512 -14.17 5.54 13.92
N ARG A 513 -12.86 5.27 14.12
CA ARG A 513 -12.27 3.95 13.89
C ARG A 513 -12.64 2.98 15.00
N GLY A 514 -12.52 3.41 16.27
CA GLY A 514 -12.80 2.56 17.43
C GLY A 514 -14.24 2.06 17.55
N ARG A 515 -15.22 2.74 16.92
CA ARG A 515 -16.63 2.30 16.86
C ARG A 515 -17.02 1.70 15.51
N GLY A 516 -16.07 1.55 14.59
CA GLY A 516 -16.25 0.85 13.31
C GLY A 516 -17.05 1.61 12.25
N LEU A 517 -17.19 2.94 12.34
CA LEU A 517 -17.88 3.71 11.31
C LEU A 517 -17.06 3.74 10.00
N LEU A 518 -15.74 3.98 10.09
CA LEU A 518 -14.88 4.13 8.91
C LEU A 518 -14.80 2.86 8.08
N GLY A 519 -14.89 1.68 8.72
CA GLY A 519 -14.89 0.40 8.03
C GLY A 519 -16.14 0.11 7.19
N ARG A 520 -17.18 0.94 7.27
CA ARG A 520 -18.44 0.77 6.50
C ARG A 520 -18.47 1.54 5.18
N PHE A 521 -17.58 2.52 5.01
CA PHE A 521 -17.55 3.35 3.80
C PHE A 521 -16.75 2.68 2.69
N LEU A 522 -17.29 2.72 1.47
CA LEU A 522 -16.57 2.45 0.24
C LEU A 522 -15.87 3.74 -0.19
N TYR A 523 -14.54 3.70 -0.21
CA TYR A 523 -13.71 4.87 -0.49
C TYR A 523 -13.25 4.88 -1.94
N ALA A 524 -13.34 6.04 -2.58
CA ALA A 524 -12.66 6.30 -3.84
C ALA A 524 -11.91 7.64 -3.77
N ILE A 525 -10.69 7.62 -4.29
CA ILE A 525 -9.83 8.79 -4.51
C ILE A 525 -9.50 8.84 -6.00
N PRO A 526 -10.40 9.39 -6.83
CA PRO A 526 -10.19 9.45 -8.27
C PRO A 526 -9.08 10.45 -8.63
N GLU A 527 -8.43 10.25 -9.79
CA GLU A 527 -7.42 11.18 -10.28
C GLU A 527 -8.04 12.49 -10.74
N SER A 528 -7.60 13.63 -10.20
CA SER A 528 -8.14 14.94 -10.56
C SER A 528 -7.72 15.35 -11.98
N TRP A 529 -8.68 15.59 -12.87
CA TRP A 529 -8.42 16.06 -14.25
C TRP A 529 -8.15 17.56 -14.37
N ILE A 530 -8.05 18.30 -13.25
CA ILE A 530 -7.72 19.73 -13.28
C ILE A 530 -6.42 19.95 -14.06
N GLY A 531 -6.45 20.83 -15.06
CA GLY A 531 -5.31 21.10 -15.95
C GLY A 531 -5.29 20.27 -17.24
N HIS A 532 -6.11 19.21 -17.32
CA HIS A 532 -6.18 18.30 -18.46
C HIS A 532 -7.58 18.21 -19.10
N ARG A 533 -8.53 19.02 -18.62
CA ARG A 533 -9.93 19.01 -19.11
C ARG A 533 -10.06 19.59 -20.50
N GLN A 534 -10.95 18.99 -21.29
CA GLN A 534 -11.47 19.61 -22.49
C GLN A 534 -12.46 20.73 -22.15
N VAL A 535 -12.28 21.89 -22.78
CA VAL A 535 -13.16 23.05 -22.61
C VAL A 535 -14.38 22.91 -23.51
N ALA A 536 -15.55 23.30 -23.01
CA ALA A 536 -16.82 23.31 -23.74
C ALA A 536 -17.25 21.93 -24.27
N CYS A 537 -17.19 20.91 -23.43
CA CYS A 537 -17.81 19.62 -23.74
C CYS A 537 -19.33 19.75 -23.86
N PRO A 538 -19.96 18.99 -24.76
CA PRO A 538 -21.41 18.94 -24.84
C PRO A 538 -22.01 18.41 -23.52
N PRO A 539 -23.22 18.87 -23.13
CA PRO A 539 -23.91 18.33 -21.98
C PRO A 539 -24.32 16.87 -22.21
N VAL A 540 -24.72 16.19 -21.14
CA VAL A 540 -25.31 14.84 -21.22
C VAL A 540 -26.52 14.87 -22.18
N PRO A 541 -26.62 13.95 -23.15
CA PRO A 541 -27.77 13.86 -24.03
C PRO A 541 -29.07 13.67 -23.23
N GLU A 542 -30.15 14.35 -23.64
CA GLU A 542 -31.45 14.28 -22.95
C GLU A 542 -31.97 12.85 -22.85
N SER A 543 -31.82 12.05 -23.91
CA SER A 543 -32.21 10.63 -23.92
C SER A 543 -31.48 9.77 -22.86
N VAL A 544 -30.23 10.10 -22.54
CA VAL A 544 -29.45 9.39 -21.52
C VAL A 544 -29.94 9.79 -20.12
N ASN A 545 -30.22 11.08 -19.91
CA ASN A 545 -30.84 11.56 -18.66
C ASN A 545 -32.22 10.92 -18.44
N ASP A 546 -33.05 10.85 -19.48
CA ASP A 546 -34.38 10.23 -19.41
C ASP A 546 -34.29 8.74 -19.08
N THR A 547 -33.31 8.03 -19.65
CA THR A 547 -33.06 6.61 -19.37
C THR A 547 -32.65 6.40 -17.92
N TYR A 548 -31.76 7.24 -17.39
CA TYR A 548 -31.34 7.19 -15.98
C TYR A 548 -32.51 7.54 -15.03
N ASP A 549 -33.31 8.56 -15.35
CA ASP A 549 -34.49 8.93 -14.56
C ASP A 549 -35.51 7.79 -14.49
N GLN A 550 -35.85 7.20 -15.66
CA GLN A 550 -36.73 6.04 -15.73
C GLN A 550 -36.18 4.84 -14.96
N LEU A 551 -34.86 4.63 -14.97
CA LEU A 551 -34.21 3.58 -14.21
C LEU A 551 -34.40 3.77 -12.70
N ILE A 552 -34.15 4.97 -12.17
CA ILE A 552 -34.34 5.27 -10.74
C ILE A 552 -35.82 5.15 -10.35
N ARG A 553 -36.74 5.64 -11.19
CA ARG A 553 -38.19 5.51 -10.97
C ARG A 553 -38.62 4.05 -10.93
N ARG A 554 -38.14 3.22 -11.86
CA ARG A 554 -38.40 1.78 -11.88
C ARG A 554 -37.87 1.10 -10.62
N LEU A 555 -36.68 1.46 -10.15
CA LEU A 555 -36.15 0.93 -8.89
C LEU A 555 -37.02 1.35 -7.70
N PHE A 556 -37.49 2.60 -7.68
CA PHE A 556 -38.36 3.10 -6.63
C PHE A 556 -39.75 2.45 -6.64
N THR A 557 -40.24 1.94 -7.77
CA THR A 557 -41.54 1.25 -7.86
C THR A 557 -41.48 -0.24 -7.52
N ILE A 558 -40.29 -0.83 -7.30
CA ILE A 558 -40.18 -2.24 -6.86
C ILE A 558 -41.00 -2.46 -5.59
N ASP A 559 -41.89 -3.46 -5.62
CA ASP A 559 -42.65 -3.88 -4.44
C ASP A 559 -41.77 -4.73 -3.53
N GLY A 560 -41.69 -4.36 -2.25
CA GLY A 560 -40.88 -5.06 -1.22
C GLY A 560 -41.73 -5.53 -0.03
N PRO A 561 -41.19 -6.40 0.85
CA PRO A 561 -39.80 -6.85 0.89
C PRO A 561 -39.51 -8.07 0.00
N VAL A 562 -38.47 -7.97 -0.83
CA VAL A 562 -37.96 -9.07 -1.67
C VAL A 562 -36.59 -9.52 -1.16
N THR A 563 -36.36 -10.83 -1.15
CA THR A 563 -35.05 -11.43 -0.84
C THR A 563 -34.48 -12.08 -2.08
N LEU A 564 -33.44 -11.47 -2.63
CA LEU A 564 -32.66 -11.99 -3.75
C LEU A 564 -31.76 -13.11 -3.25
N ARG A 565 -31.72 -14.21 -3.99
CA ARG A 565 -30.84 -15.35 -3.71
C ARG A 565 -29.84 -15.50 -4.83
N LEU A 566 -28.62 -15.92 -4.50
CA LEU A 566 -27.60 -16.22 -5.49
C LEU A 566 -27.94 -17.54 -6.21
N SER A 567 -27.74 -17.57 -7.52
CA SER A 567 -27.63 -18.83 -8.26
C SER A 567 -26.47 -19.68 -7.73
N ARG A 568 -26.46 -20.97 -8.04
CA ARG A 568 -25.42 -21.89 -7.53
C ARG A 568 -24.03 -21.45 -7.95
N GLU A 569 -23.86 -21.04 -9.21
CA GLU A 569 -22.59 -20.58 -9.78
C GLU A 569 -22.16 -19.26 -9.13
N ALA A 570 -23.11 -18.33 -8.92
CA ALA A 570 -22.86 -17.06 -8.23
C ALA A 570 -22.43 -17.26 -6.76
N ALA A 571 -23.05 -18.21 -6.06
CA ALA A 571 -22.68 -18.53 -4.67
C ALA A 571 -21.25 -19.08 -4.57
N VAL A 572 -20.83 -19.93 -5.52
CA VAL A 572 -19.45 -20.46 -5.57
C VAL A 572 -18.43 -19.36 -5.87
N ALA A 573 -18.75 -18.45 -6.80
CA ALA A 573 -17.89 -17.31 -7.11
C ALA A 573 -17.75 -16.38 -5.88
N PHE A 574 -18.85 -16.14 -5.18
CA PHE A 574 -18.85 -15.33 -3.96
C PHE A 574 -18.07 -15.99 -2.81
N GLU A 575 -18.22 -17.29 -2.60
CA GLU A 575 -17.42 -18.04 -1.60
C GLU A 575 -15.92 -17.99 -1.91
N SER A 576 -15.55 -18.11 -3.19
CA SER A 576 -14.15 -17.98 -3.63
C SER A 576 -13.60 -16.57 -3.33
N TRP A 577 -14.42 -15.53 -3.53
CA TRP A 577 -14.08 -14.16 -3.17
C TRP A 577 -13.95 -13.96 -1.65
N GLU A 578 -14.82 -14.56 -0.84
CA GLU A 578 -14.70 -14.52 0.62
C GLU A 578 -13.36 -15.10 1.09
N VAL A 579 -12.93 -16.23 0.51
CA VAL A 579 -11.62 -16.84 0.82
C VAL A 579 -10.47 -15.93 0.42
N GLU A 580 -10.53 -15.30 -0.76
CA GLU A 580 -9.51 -14.34 -1.22
C GLU A 580 -9.43 -13.13 -0.28
N ALA A 581 -10.58 -12.52 0.06
CA ALA A 581 -10.65 -11.36 0.94
C ALA A 581 -10.17 -11.68 2.36
N GLU A 582 -10.48 -12.87 2.89
CA GLU A 582 -10.00 -13.33 4.20
C GLU A 582 -8.49 -13.56 4.20
N ALA A 583 -7.94 -14.12 3.12
CA ALA A 583 -6.48 -14.30 2.99
C ALA A 583 -5.73 -12.96 2.96
N MET A 584 -6.34 -11.91 2.39
CA MET A 584 -5.75 -10.58 2.38
C MET A 584 -5.69 -9.92 3.77
N LEU A 585 -6.50 -10.39 4.73
CA LEU A 585 -6.53 -9.93 6.13
C LEU A 585 -5.51 -10.64 7.02
N ALA A 586 -4.83 -11.69 6.54
CA ALA A 586 -3.82 -12.41 7.31
C ALA A 586 -2.56 -11.55 7.55
N ASP A 587 -1.73 -11.97 8.51
CA ASP A 587 -0.44 -11.33 8.82
C ASP A 587 0.45 -11.24 7.57
N GLY A 588 0.94 -10.04 7.24
CA GLY A 588 1.70 -9.74 6.02
C GLY A 588 0.83 -9.55 4.77
N GLY A 589 -0.49 -9.65 4.89
CA GLY A 589 -1.46 -9.41 3.81
C GLY A 589 -1.71 -7.92 3.54
N PRO A 590 -2.20 -7.58 2.34
CA PRO A 590 -2.41 -6.19 1.93
C PRO A 590 -3.45 -5.43 2.77
N LEU A 591 -4.34 -6.12 3.51
CA LEU A 591 -5.39 -5.52 4.34
C LEU A 591 -5.09 -5.59 5.84
N GLU A 592 -3.91 -6.06 6.26
CA GLU A 592 -3.49 -6.15 7.68
C GLU A 592 -3.59 -4.79 8.39
N GLY A 593 -3.26 -3.69 7.70
CA GLY A 593 -3.39 -2.34 8.27
C GLY A 593 -4.83 -1.88 8.52
N MET A 594 -5.83 -2.59 8.00
CA MET A 594 -7.24 -2.18 7.95
C MET A 594 -8.26 -3.33 8.07
N HIS A 595 -8.03 -4.24 9.01
CA HIS A 595 -8.98 -5.34 9.31
C HIS A 595 -10.42 -4.85 9.51
N ASP A 596 -10.61 -3.67 10.11
CA ASP A 596 -11.93 -3.11 10.40
C ASP A 596 -12.75 -2.80 9.14
N TRP A 597 -12.08 -2.48 8.03
CA TRP A 597 -12.67 -2.26 6.71
C TRP A 597 -12.71 -3.55 5.89
N GLY A 598 -11.59 -4.27 5.79
CA GLY A 598 -11.50 -5.48 4.96
C GLY A 598 -12.48 -6.58 5.38
N ALA A 599 -12.72 -6.75 6.68
CA ALA A 599 -13.71 -7.72 7.19
C ALA A 599 -15.17 -7.35 6.90
N LYS A 600 -15.45 -6.20 6.29
CA LYS A 600 -16.79 -5.80 5.81
C LYS A 600 -16.89 -5.76 4.29
N LEU A 601 -15.77 -5.99 3.59
CA LEU A 601 -15.70 -5.86 2.14
C LEU A 601 -16.61 -6.89 1.46
N HIS A 602 -16.54 -8.17 1.84
CA HIS A 602 -17.40 -9.21 1.25
C HIS A 602 -18.90 -8.93 1.45
N GLY A 603 -19.30 -8.40 2.60
CA GLY A 603 -20.67 -7.92 2.84
C GLY A 603 -21.04 -6.80 1.87
N ALA A 604 -20.18 -5.80 1.70
CA ALA A 604 -20.40 -4.72 0.74
C ALA A 604 -20.42 -5.20 -0.72
N THR A 605 -19.59 -6.17 -1.09
CA THR A 605 -19.63 -6.84 -2.41
C THR A 605 -20.99 -7.46 -2.67
N LEU A 606 -21.56 -8.14 -1.67
CA LEU A 606 -22.90 -8.71 -1.80
C LEU A 606 -23.96 -7.62 -2.02
N ARG A 607 -23.88 -6.49 -1.30
CA ARG A 607 -24.79 -5.35 -1.49
C ARG A 607 -24.71 -4.79 -2.91
N LEU A 608 -23.49 -4.61 -3.43
CA LEU A 608 -23.24 -4.16 -4.80
C LEU A 608 -23.86 -5.12 -5.82
N ALA A 609 -23.69 -6.43 -5.67
CA ALA A 609 -24.27 -7.42 -6.56
C ALA A 609 -25.81 -7.32 -6.59
N GLY A 610 -26.45 -7.18 -5.43
CA GLY A 610 -27.90 -6.99 -5.35
C GLY A 610 -28.39 -5.71 -6.04
N ILE A 611 -27.63 -4.62 -5.93
CA ILE A 611 -27.96 -3.35 -6.61
C ILE A 611 -27.82 -3.51 -8.12
N LEU A 612 -26.69 -4.03 -8.61
CA LEU A 612 -26.44 -4.22 -10.04
C LEU A 612 -27.51 -5.11 -10.69
N HIS A 613 -27.92 -6.18 -10.00
CA HIS A 613 -29.00 -7.05 -10.46
C HIS A 613 -30.36 -6.34 -10.54
N CYS A 614 -30.70 -5.50 -9.56
CA CYS A 614 -31.93 -4.69 -9.62
C CYS A 614 -31.88 -3.65 -10.75
N VAL A 615 -30.72 -3.04 -10.95
CA VAL A 615 -30.46 -2.07 -12.03
C VAL A 615 -30.56 -2.75 -13.40
N ALA A 616 -30.20 -4.02 -13.53
CA ALA A 616 -30.40 -4.79 -14.76
C ALA A 616 -31.88 -5.06 -15.06
N GLY A 617 -32.74 -5.20 -14.05
CA GLY A 617 -34.19 -5.30 -14.21
C GLY A 617 -34.82 -6.63 -13.79
N SER A 618 -34.09 -7.50 -13.07
CA SER A 618 -34.57 -8.82 -12.67
C SER A 618 -34.89 -8.97 -11.16
N PRO A 619 -35.61 -8.06 -10.47
CA PRO A 619 -35.70 -8.07 -9.00
C PRO A 619 -36.39 -9.29 -8.35
N HIS A 620 -36.88 -10.25 -9.14
CA HIS A 620 -37.55 -11.47 -8.67
C HIS A 620 -36.83 -12.77 -9.06
N GLU A 621 -35.74 -12.67 -9.82
CA GLU A 621 -34.98 -13.82 -10.27
C GLU A 621 -33.79 -14.11 -9.34
N GLU A 622 -33.14 -15.25 -9.54
CA GLU A 622 -31.88 -15.53 -8.88
C GLU A 622 -30.79 -14.60 -9.42
N VAL A 623 -29.90 -14.14 -8.55
CA VAL A 623 -28.77 -13.31 -8.93
C VAL A 623 -27.78 -14.20 -9.69
N SER A 624 -27.58 -13.88 -10.96
CA SER A 624 -26.62 -14.53 -11.85
C SER A 624 -25.18 -14.25 -11.44
N ILE A 625 -24.27 -15.13 -11.88
CA ILE A 625 -22.83 -15.02 -11.61
C ILE A 625 -22.24 -13.70 -12.14
N CYS A 626 -22.73 -13.19 -13.27
CA CYS A 626 -22.20 -11.97 -13.88
C CYS A 626 -22.28 -10.75 -12.96
N TRP A 627 -23.37 -10.58 -12.20
CA TRP A 627 -23.52 -9.45 -11.28
C TRP A 627 -22.67 -9.60 -10.02
N VAL A 628 -22.40 -10.83 -9.59
CA VAL A 628 -21.46 -11.11 -8.50
C VAL A 628 -20.03 -10.81 -8.95
N GLU A 629 -19.63 -11.24 -10.15
CA GLU A 629 -18.29 -10.94 -10.72
C GLU A 629 -18.09 -9.45 -10.97
N ALA A 630 -19.11 -8.74 -11.45
CA ALA A 630 -19.10 -7.28 -11.57
C ALA A 630 -18.88 -6.61 -10.21
N ALA A 631 -19.60 -7.05 -9.18
CA ALA A 631 -19.43 -6.53 -7.82
C ALA A 631 -18.04 -6.85 -7.23
N ILE A 632 -17.49 -8.03 -7.49
CA ILE A 632 -16.12 -8.41 -7.10
C ILE A 632 -15.11 -7.49 -7.80
N THR A 633 -15.31 -7.19 -9.09
CA THR A 633 -14.44 -6.30 -9.86
C THR A 633 -14.43 -4.88 -9.28
N ILE A 634 -15.60 -4.33 -8.94
CA ILE A 634 -15.72 -3.05 -8.22
C ILE A 634 -15.04 -3.14 -6.85
N SER A 635 -15.20 -4.24 -6.12
CA SER A 635 -14.61 -4.43 -4.80
C SER A 635 -13.08 -4.47 -4.85
N ARG A 636 -12.49 -5.12 -5.86
CA ARG A 636 -11.05 -5.11 -6.12
C ARG A 636 -10.55 -3.72 -6.50
N TYR A 637 -11.32 -2.98 -7.29
CA TYR A 637 -11.03 -1.57 -7.56
C TYR A 637 -10.98 -0.75 -6.26
N LEU A 638 -11.89 -0.96 -5.31
CA LEU A 638 -11.94 -0.17 -4.06
C LEU A 638 -10.77 -0.44 -3.09
N ILE A 639 -10.11 -1.59 -3.16
CA ILE A 639 -9.05 -1.98 -2.21
C ILE A 639 -7.88 -0.97 -2.21
N PRO A 640 -7.21 -0.65 -3.34
CA PRO A 640 -6.13 0.33 -3.36
C PRO A 640 -6.55 1.74 -2.91
N HIS A 641 -7.78 2.15 -3.20
CA HIS A 641 -8.28 3.46 -2.75
C HIS A 641 -8.48 3.47 -1.24
N ALA A 642 -9.06 2.41 -0.67
CA ALA A 642 -9.21 2.28 0.78
C ALA A 642 -7.83 2.25 1.47
N GLN A 643 -6.87 1.47 0.97
CA GLN A 643 -5.49 1.46 1.47
C GLN A 643 -4.93 2.88 1.50
N THR A 644 -5.04 3.62 0.40
CA THR A 644 -4.58 5.01 0.32
C THR A 644 -5.25 5.93 1.34
N VAL A 645 -6.56 5.76 1.58
CA VAL A 645 -7.28 6.52 2.60
C VAL A 645 -6.76 6.20 4.00
N PHE A 646 -6.65 4.92 4.35
CA PHE A 646 -6.19 4.49 5.67
C PHE A 646 -4.72 4.83 5.91
N ASP A 647 -3.87 4.66 4.90
CA ASP A 647 -2.47 5.07 4.90
C ASP A 647 -2.34 6.59 5.03
N SER A 648 -3.17 7.37 4.35
CA SER A 648 -3.19 8.82 4.53
C SER A 648 -3.59 9.19 5.95
N MET A 649 -4.55 8.49 6.55
CA MET A 649 -4.96 8.72 7.94
C MET A 649 -3.87 8.36 8.96
N THR A 650 -3.01 7.37 8.68
CA THR A 650 -1.90 6.94 9.56
C THR A 650 -0.60 7.72 9.30
N ALA A 651 -0.23 7.95 8.04
CA ALA A 651 0.97 8.66 7.57
C ALA A 651 0.97 10.16 7.90
N LEU A 652 -0.17 10.75 8.25
CA LEU A 652 -0.25 12.12 8.80
C LEU A 652 0.40 12.26 10.19
N SER A 653 1.03 11.19 10.70
CA SER A 653 1.87 11.20 11.89
C SER A 653 3.38 11.17 11.60
N ASP A 654 3.84 11.09 10.33
CA ASP A 654 5.27 11.09 10.00
C ASP A 654 5.77 12.45 9.42
N PRO A 655 6.52 13.25 10.20
CA PRO A 655 7.16 14.48 9.73
C PRO A 655 8.13 14.29 8.56
N VAL A 656 8.63 13.07 8.34
CA VAL A 656 9.65 12.75 7.34
C VAL A 656 9.06 12.78 5.93
N THR A 657 7.98 12.06 5.67
CA THR A 657 7.30 12.01 4.36
C THR A 657 6.69 13.36 3.97
N ASP A 658 6.14 14.12 4.93
CA ASP A 658 5.66 15.48 4.66
C ASP A 658 6.80 16.47 4.33
N GLY A 659 7.98 16.24 4.90
CA GLY A 659 9.21 16.95 4.52
C GLY A 659 9.68 16.56 3.12
N ALA A 660 9.63 15.28 2.75
CA ALA A 660 10.08 14.77 1.47
C ALA A 660 9.22 15.32 0.31
N ARG A 661 7.89 15.35 0.48
CA ARG A 661 6.95 15.98 -0.48
C ARG A 661 7.23 17.45 -0.73
N TYR A 662 7.53 18.20 0.33
CA TYR A 662 7.83 19.62 0.22
C TYR A 662 9.07 19.88 -0.65
N ILE A 663 10.09 19.02 -0.54
CA ILE A 663 11.32 19.10 -1.33
C ILE A 663 11.05 18.74 -2.80
N VAL A 664 10.24 17.72 -3.09
CA VAL A 664 9.88 17.35 -4.48
C VAL A 664 9.13 18.47 -5.18
N ARG A 665 8.10 19.07 -4.54
CA ARG A 665 7.37 20.22 -5.13
C ARG A 665 8.27 21.40 -5.43
N TRP A 666 9.30 21.61 -4.60
CA TRP A 666 10.31 22.63 -4.82
C TRP A 666 11.21 22.31 -6.03
N ILE A 667 11.62 21.05 -6.20
CA ILE A 667 12.42 20.58 -7.33
C ILE A 667 11.64 20.73 -8.65
N GLU A 668 10.38 20.28 -8.69
CA GLU A 668 9.52 20.33 -9.88
C GLU A 668 9.24 21.77 -10.31
N LYS A 669 8.82 22.62 -9.38
CA LYS A 669 8.49 24.03 -9.65
C LYS A 669 9.66 24.83 -10.24
N ASN A 670 10.89 24.51 -9.82
CA ASN A 670 12.09 25.21 -10.25
C ASN A 670 12.90 24.44 -11.31
N ARG A 671 12.39 23.27 -11.75
CA ARG A 671 13.04 22.33 -12.67
C ARG A 671 14.53 22.09 -12.35
N LEU A 672 14.83 21.86 -11.06
CA LEU A 672 16.20 21.71 -10.60
C LEU A 672 16.76 20.36 -11.05
N GLN A 673 17.86 20.39 -11.81
CA GLN A 673 18.63 19.19 -12.18
C GLN A 673 19.58 18.77 -11.05
N GLU A 674 20.03 19.73 -10.24
CA GLU A 674 20.93 19.56 -9.11
C GLU A 674 20.62 20.59 -8.02
N PHE A 675 20.84 20.24 -6.76
CA PHE A 675 20.75 21.18 -5.65
C PHE A 675 21.68 20.79 -4.50
N SER A 676 22.05 21.74 -3.64
CA SER A 676 22.79 21.43 -2.41
C SER A 676 21.86 21.27 -1.20
N ARG A 677 22.31 20.52 -0.18
CA ARG A 677 21.62 20.43 1.12
C ARG A 677 21.29 21.81 1.71
N ARG A 678 22.16 22.80 1.45
CA ARG A 678 21.98 24.18 1.94
C ARG A 678 20.84 24.89 1.22
N ASP A 679 20.71 24.70 -0.09
CA ASP A 679 19.65 25.32 -0.90
C ASP A 679 18.27 24.78 -0.48
N ALA A 680 18.18 23.47 -0.27
CA ALA A 680 16.96 22.81 0.19
C ALA A 680 16.53 23.32 1.58
N HIS A 681 17.46 23.46 2.52
CA HIS A 681 17.18 23.99 3.86
C HIS A 681 16.86 25.50 3.84
N GLN A 682 17.54 26.27 2.99
CA GLN A 682 17.26 27.71 2.86
C GLN A 682 15.87 27.98 2.29
N HIS A 683 15.42 27.16 1.33
CA HIS A 683 14.06 27.21 0.82
C HIS A 683 13.03 26.78 1.87
N GLY A 684 13.32 25.69 2.59
CA GLY A 684 12.44 25.11 3.61
C GLY A 684 12.53 25.72 5.01
N ARG A 685 13.15 26.89 5.20
CA ARG A 685 13.44 27.49 6.53
C ARG A 685 12.21 27.72 7.43
N ARG A 686 11.01 27.84 6.84
CA ARG A 686 9.74 27.93 7.59
C ARG A 686 9.25 26.57 8.10
N LYS A 687 9.61 25.47 7.42
CA LYS A 687 9.15 24.10 7.68
C LYS A 687 10.19 23.28 8.47
N PHE A 688 11.46 23.39 8.11
CA PHE A 688 12.60 22.79 8.83
C PHE A 688 13.23 23.85 9.73
N LYS A 689 12.98 23.75 11.04
CA LYS A 689 13.47 24.75 12.02
C LYS A 689 14.95 24.53 12.34
N LYS A 690 15.39 23.27 12.39
CA LYS A 690 16.79 22.89 12.56
C LYS A 690 17.39 22.38 11.25
N ALA A 691 18.69 22.56 11.10
CA ALA A 691 19.41 22.09 9.92
C ALA A 691 19.41 20.55 9.79
N GLU A 692 19.19 19.81 10.86
CA GLU A 692 19.15 18.34 10.91
C GLU A 692 17.78 17.78 10.48
N ASP A 693 16.70 18.57 10.62
CA ASP A 693 15.33 18.15 10.31
C ASP A 693 15.12 17.82 8.81
N ILE A 694 16.05 18.25 7.95
CA ILE A 694 16.01 17.99 6.50
C ILE A 694 16.65 16.66 6.10
N ASP A 695 17.48 16.05 6.97
CA ASP A 695 18.25 14.87 6.61
C ASP A 695 17.37 13.63 6.45
N ALA A 696 16.38 13.45 7.33
CA ALA A 696 15.44 12.33 7.22
C ALA A 696 14.59 12.39 5.92
N PRO A 697 13.97 13.54 5.56
CA PRO A 697 13.33 13.72 4.25
C PRO A 697 14.22 13.45 3.04
N LEU A 698 15.48 13.90 3.08
CA LEU A 698 16.43 13.67 1.99
C LEU A 698 16.81 12.19 1.85
N ASN A 699 16.99 11.49 2.97
CA ASN A 699 17.26 10.05 2.96
C ASN A 699 16.08 9.25 2.40
N GLU A 700 14.85 9.66 2.70
CA GLU A 700 13.64 9.06 2.12
C GLU A 700 13.59 9.26 0.59
N LEU A 701 13.93 10.46 0.10
CA LEU A 701 14.01 10.72 -1.35
C LEU A 701 15.11 9.92 -2.05
N ILE A 702 16.23 9.66 -1.37
CA ILE A 702 17.29 8.80 -1.88
C ILE A 702 16.80 7.35 -1.95
N GLY A 703 16.18 6.86 -0.88
CA GLY A 703 15.64 5.50 -0.81
C GLY A 703 14.59 5.23 -1.88
N ARG A 704 13.76 6.22 -2.20
CA ARG A 704 12.68 6.14 -3.21
C ARG A 704 13.14 6.48 -4.64
N GLY A 705 14.43 6.71 -4.86
CA GLY A 705 14.98 6.96 -6.21
C GLY A 705 14.69 8.32 -6.84
N TYR A 706 14.21 9.30 -6.05
CA TYR A 706 13.95 10.67 -6.52
C TYR A 706 15.24 11.49 -6.73
N ILE A 707 16.21 11.30 -5.85
CA ILE A 707 17.50 12.02 -5.86
C ILE A 707 18.64 11.06 -5.57
N ARG A 708 19.86 11.40 -5.97
CA ARG A 708 21.08 10.68 -5.58
C ARG A 708 22.16 11.63 -5.11
N GLU A 709 22.92 11.22 -4.10
CA GLU A 709 24.07 12.00 -3.61
C GLU A 709 25.21 11.94 -4.63
N GLN A 710 25.78 13.10 -4.99
CA GLN A 710 26.94 13.16 -5.87
C GLN A 710 28.23 12.89 -5.08
N PRO A 711 29.15 12.05 -5.58
CA PRO A 711 30.45 11.87 -4.96
C PRO A 711 31.21 13.20 -4.94
N ILE A 712 31.91 13.46 -3.84
CA ILE A 712 32.74 14.65 -3.70
C ILE A 712 33.94 14.49 -4.62
N ASN A 713 33.99 15.22 -5.73
CA ASN A 713 35.18 15.29 -6.56
C ASN A 713 36.33 15.88 -5.73
N SER A 714 37.35 15.08 -5.47
CA SER A 714 38.56 15.46 -4.73
C SER A 714 39.42 16.52 -5.44
N GLU A 715 39.07 16.91 -6.67
CA GLU A 715 39.78 17.92 -7.46
C GLU A 715 39.39 19.36 -7.09
N SER A 716 38.24 19.59 -6.45
CA SER A 716 37.88 20.92 -5.92
C SER A 716 38.36 21.08 -4.48
N GLN A 717 39.67 21.05 -4.26
CA GLN A 717 40.26 21.58 -3.03
C GLN A 717 40.09 23.11 -3.03
N SER A 718 38.98 23.61 -2.47
CA SER A 718 38.86 25.02 -2.11
C SER A 718 39.03 25.18 -0.59
N THR A 719 40.12 25.88 -0.26
CA THR A 719 40.36 26.72 0.95
C THR A 719 40.27 26.05 2.35
N PRO A 720 41.24 26.31 3.26
CA PRO A 720 41.22 25.76 4.62
C PRO A 720 40.01 26.27 5.41
N GLY A 721 39.12 25.36 5.85
CA GLY A 721 38.20 25.63 6.96
C GLY A 721 36.73 25.25 6.81
N ARG A 722 36.24 24.77 5.65
CA ARG A 722 34.81 24.40 5.51
C ARG A 722 34.61 23.11 4.72
N LYS A 723 34.04 22.08 5.37
CA LYS A 723 33.61 20.85 4.66
C LYS A 723 32.57 21.23 3.59
N PRO A 724 32.71 20.77 2.34
CA PRO A 724 31.74 21.06 1.28
C PRO A 724 30.36 20.51 1.63
N SER A 725 29.30 21.25 1.31
CA SER A 725 27.92 20.79 1.51
C SER A 725 27.56 19.68 0.53
N ARG A 726 26.92 18.60 1.02
CA ARG A 726 26.41 17.49 0.20
C ARG A 726 25.56 18.05 -0.97
N ARG A 727 25.82 17.55 -2.18
CA ARG A 727 25.11 17.90 -3.41
C ARG A 727 24.31 16.70 -3.88
N TYR A 728 23.11 16.96 -4.38
CA TYR A 728 22.19 15.95 -4.88
C TYR A 728 21.89 16.21 -6.35
N GLN A 729 21.88 15.15 -7.14
CA GLN A 729 21.38 15.15 -8.50
C GLN A 729 19.94 14.63 -8.50
N VAL A 730 19.09 15.24 -9.31
CA VAL A 730 17.67 14.88 -9.43
C VAL A 730 17.49 13.85 -10.54
N ASN A 731 16.60 12.88 -10.32
CA ASN A 731 16.25 11.89 -11.33
C ASN A 731 15.61 12.60 -12.56
N PRO A 732 16.18 12.49 -13.77
CA PRO A 732 15.65 13.12 -14.97
C PRO A 732 14.21 12.70 -15.30
N VAL A 733 13.80 11.48 -14.90
CA VAL A 733 12.42 10.99 -15.06
C VAL A 733 11.43 11.89 -14.32
N LEU A 734 11.82 12.45 -13.16
CA LEU A 734 11.00 13.40 -12.41
C LEU A 734 10.69 14.67 -13.22
N LEU A 735 11.65 15.11 -14.05
CA LEU A 735 11.55 16.31 -14.87
C LEU A 735 10.97 16.04 -16.27
N GLN A 736 10.88 14.76 -16.66
CA GLN A 736 10.30 14.26 -17.91
C GLN A 736 8.83 13.82 -17.77
N ARG A 737 8.25 13.80 -16.56
CA ARG A 737 6.85 13.42 -16.32
C ARG A 737 5.81 14.23 -17.13
N GLU A 738 6.19 15.39 -17.70
CA GLU A 738 5.35 16.14 -18.66
C GLU A 738 5.29 15.50 -20.06
N ALA A 739 6.24 14.65 -20.47
CA ALA A 739 6.32 14.12 -21.83
C ALA A 739 5.38 12.91 -22.09
N PHE A 740 4.88 12.26 -21.04
CA PHE A 740 3.79 11.28 -21.14
C PHE A 740 2.39 11.92 -21.07
N ALA A 741 2.31 13.25 -20.93
CA ALA A 741 1.07 14.02 -21.04
C ALA A 741 0.74 14.42 -22.50
N SER A 742 1.28 13.69 -23.49
CA SER A 742 0.82 13.79 -24.87
C SER A 742 -0.34 12.82 -25.07
N CYS A 743 -1.54 13.37 -24.99
CA CYS A 743 -2.82 12.73 -25.27
C CYS A 743 -2.80 11.87 -26.54
N PRO A 744 -3.22 10.59 -26.44
CA PRO A 744 -3.97 9.95 -27.50
C PRO A 744 -5.23 9.33 -26.88
N GLN A 745 -6.31 10.10 -26.85
CA GLN A 745 -7.71 9.65 -26.68
C GLN A 745 -7.99 8.68 -25.50
N TYR A 746 -8.44 9.26 -24.38
CA TYR A 746 -9.28 8.63 -23.34
C TYR A 746 -9.00 7.13 -23.06
N PRO A 747 -7.98 6.77 -22.26
CA PRO A 747 -7.70 5.36 -21.93
C PRO A 747 -8.87 4.66 -21.21
N GLN A 748 -9.74 5.41 -20.52
CA GLN A 748 -10.97 4.90 -19.90
C GLN A 748 -12.02 4.43 -20.91
N ASN A 749 -11.96 4.91 -22.16
CA ASN A 749 -12.86 4.52 -23.24
C ASN A 749 -12.15 3.64 -24.28
N ALA A 750 -10.91 3.21 -24.01
CA ALA A 750 -10.03 2.51 -24.96
C ALA A 750 -9.41 1.22 -24.42
N VAL A 751 -10.08 0.56 -23.47
CA VAL A 751 -9.75 -0.83 -23.11
C VAL A 751 -10.56 -1.75 -24.03
N SER A 752 -9.87 -2.48 -24.91
CA SER A 752 -10.50 -3.59 -25.64
C SER A 752 -11.07 -4.58 -24.62
N PRO A 753 -12.32 -5.02 -24.78
CA PRO A 753 -13.02 -5.79 -23.75
C PRO A 753 -12.21 -7.04 -23.39
N PRO A 754 -12.14 -7.45 -22.11
CA PRO A 754 -11.91 -8.85 -21.80
C PRO A 754 -12.98 -9.65 -22.56
N ASN A 755 -12.62 -10.83 -23.04
CA ASN A 755 -13.45 -11.62 -23.95
C ASN A 755 -14.80 -12.01 -23.29
N LEU A 756 -15.81 -11.14 -23.37
CA LEU A 756 -17.14 -11.27 -22.77
C LEU A 756 -18.09 -12.02 -23.73
N ALA A 757 -17.61 -13.10 -24.35
CA ALA A 757 -18.39 -13.94 -25.27
C ALA A 757 -19.53 -14.75 -24.58
N HIS A 758 -19.93 -14.37 -23.36
CA HIS A 758 -20.99 -15.04 -22.59
C HIS A 758 -22.12 -14.08 -22.15
N PHE A 759 -22.13 -12.83 -22.61
CA PHE A 759 -23.19 -11.86 -22.28
C PHE A 759 -24.31 -11.75 -23.32
N GLU A 760 -24.28 -12.51 -24.42
CA GLU A 760 -25.26 -12.38 -25.52
C GLU A 760 -26.43 -13.39 -25.49
N ASP A 761 -26.47 -14.37 -24.57
CA ASP A 761 -27.47 -15.46 -24.64
C ASP A 761 -28.65 -15.35 -23.64
N SER A 762 -29.18 -14.14 -23.38
CA SER A 762 -30.47 -14.05 -22.66
C SER A 762 -31.44 -12.92 -23.05
N GLU A 763 -31.15 -12.13 -24.08
CA GLU A 763 -32.04 -11.04 -24.51
C GLU A 763 -32.45 -11.17 -25.99
N ASP A 764 -33.13 -12.25 -26.36
CA ASP A 764 -34.02 -12.18 -27.54
C ASP A 764 -35.05 -13.34 -27.59
N ALA A 765 -36.03 -13.31 -26.71
CA ALA A 765 -37.32 -13.94 -26.95
C ALA A 765 -38.39 -13.36 -26.02
N SER A 766 -39.31 -12.59 -26.60
CA SER A 766 -40.73 -12.45 -26.19
C SER A 766 -41.29 -11.05 -25.94
N LEU A 767 -40.78 -9.99 -26.57
CA LEU A 767 -41.44 -8.67 -26.50
C LEU A 767 -41.66 -7.97 -27.85
N GLN A 768 -41.93 -8.69 -28.95
CA GLN A 768 -42.55 -8.09 -30.14
C GLN A 768 -43.40 -9.09 -30.93
N THR A 769 -44.66 -9.29 -30.54
CA THR A 769 -45.83 -9.44 -31.46
C THR A 769 -47.10 -9.75 -30.67
N ARG A 770 -47.83 -8.72 -30.25
CA ARG A 770 -49.27 -8.81 -29.92
C ARG A 770 -49.93 -7.43 -29.88
N ALA A 771 -49.83 -6.71 -31.00
CA ALA A 771 -50.74 -5.63 -31.33
C ALA A 771 -50.70 -5.47 -32.85
N LEU A 772 -51.89 -5.36 -33.48
CA LEU A 772 -52.15 -5.27 -34.92
C LEU A 772 -52.33 -6.62 -35.64
N GLU A 773 -53.49 -7.25 -35.43
CA GLU A 773 -54.19 -7.95 -36.52
C GLU A 773 -55.67 -8.15 -36.14
N THR A 774 -56.44 -7.06 -36.28
CA THR A 774 -57.89 -7.09 -36.46
C THR A 774 -58.21 -6.27 -37.71
N GLY A 775 -58.60 -6.94 -38.79
CA GLY A 775 -59.01 -6.26 -40.03
C GLY A 775 -59.12 -7.20 -41.23
N GLN A 776 -60.30 -7.79 -41.40
CA GLN A 776 -60.77 -8.67 -42.48
C GLN A 776 -60.42 -8.20 -43.91
N VAL A 777 -60.32 -9.14 -44.87
CA VAL A 777 -61.24 -9.30 -46.04
C VAL A 777 -60.67 -10.36 -47.01
N ALA A 778 -61.59 -11.22 -47.49
CA ALA A 778 -61.52 -12.22 -48.58
C ALA A 778 -61.00 -13.62 -48.23
#